data_AF-A0A942KPJ6-F1
#
_entry.id   AF-A0A942KPJ6-F1
#
_cell.length_a   1.000
_cell.length_b   1.000
_cell.length_c   1.000
_cell.angle_alpha   90.00
_cell.angle_beta   90.00
_cell.angle_gamma   90.00
#
_symmetry.space_group_name_H-M   'P 1'
#
loop_
_entity.id
_entity.type
_entity.pdbx_description
1 polymer ?
#
loop_
_entity_poly.entity_id
_entity_poly.type
_entity_poly.pdbx_seq_one_letter_code
_entity_poly.pdbx_strand_id
1 'polypeptide(L)'
;MPRIIFKCRYIKNAAVHLENLVEYVATREGVEMIPQDKHTLTVTEKQKKLMADILAQLPDTGDLFEYEDYLNQPTAENASEFITVALDQNLDRLSHQEVYVNYIATRPRAEKLGNHGLFSDEDTPLVLSRVAEEVGGHAGNVWTPIISLRREDAVRLGYDNTSAWMALIRKQRNIFAEQMKIAPENLRWYAAFHNEGHHPHCHMIVYSVNPREGYVTKIAIDKMRSSLAKEIFQQDLIQIYSEQTAQRNELAGKSREALREIIGRMSSGAYESETIEALLKHLAERLKHTSGKKQYGYLKAPLKAIVDQIVDELAKNERVSEAYAKWQELRNEVLRTYTDKLPDKLPDPLPLSRQKEFKHIKNMVISEAMNIGGHHFTFEGDESADILNEETVSTTQEFDSMMTENELTLVTDEAPEDGDDMPPPASEGSFRADSEDAGSGRPHIAWSDRYKEAGAFFYGSDELEPDFEQALRLFLLEAEAGNALAMHDLGRMYADGLGVDMDVEAASSWYEKALSAFLDIEANEENRYVEYRIGKMHAAGLGTKQDYEEAAGWFEMAASRNHKYAQYSLAGLYYRGQGVDQSFENAFELYRRSARQRVPYADYELAKMYRDGIGTEKNGEDSELHFEKAFYGFKRLEEQSHDDKLQYRLGQMLYSGTGTEENVEVAIVYFEKAARLGNVHAQYMLGKIYLDVDSGDENAERAVQWLTKAAENGNSL
;
A
#
# COMPACT_ATOMS: atom_id res chain seq x y z
N MET A 1 -22.79 7.68 13.85
CA MET A 1 -23.18 8.80 12.99
C MET A 1 -21.91 9.45 12.47
N PRO A 2 -21.92 9.97 11.23
CA PRO A 2 -20.73 10.52 10.59
C PRO A 2 -20.24 11.77 11.34
N ARG A 3 -18.92 11.90 11.42
CA ARG A 3 -18.27 13.07 12.03
C ARG A 3 -18.13 14.24 11.04
N ILE A 4 -18.36 13.97 9.75
CA ILE A 4 -18.33 14.94 8.65
C ILE A 4 -19.43 14.65 7.63
N ILE A 5 -20.14 15.70 7.23
CA ILE A 5 -21.06 15.65 6.09
C ILE A 5 -20.41 16.36 4.90
N PHE A 6 -20.43 15.68 3.74
CA PHE A 6 -20.03 16.26 2.46
C PHE A 6 -21.13 16.03 1.42
N LYS A 7 -21.73 17.12 0.95
CA LYS A 7 -22.71 17.13 -0.15
C LYS A 7 -22.14 17.92 -1.32
N CYS A 8 -22.30 17.42 -2.54
CA CYS A 8 -21.77 18.05 -3.74
C CYS A 8 -22.82 17.98 -4.85
N ARG A 9 -23.39 19.13 -5.20
CA ARG A 9 -24.42 19.29 -6.24
C ARG A 9 -23.94 20.27 -7.31
N TYR A 10 -24.69 20.45 -8.38
CA TYR A 10 -24.36 21.42 -9.43
C TYR A 10 -25.56 22.23 -9.91
N ILE A 11 -25.27 23.45 -10.34
CA ILE A 11 -26.19 24.37 -11.00
C ILE A 11 -25.81 24.44 -12.49
N LYS A 12 -26.81 24.35 -13.37
CA LYS A 12 -26.65 24.41 -14.84
C LYS A 12 -27.77 25.24 -15.48
N ASN A 13 -27.41 26.23 -16.30
CA ASN A 13 -28.31 27.05 -17.13
C ASN A 13 -29.69 27.33 -16.50
N ALA A 14 -29.74 28.16 -15.46
CA ALA A 14 -30.99 28.66 -14.92
C ALA A 14 -31.31 30.02 -15.56
N ALA A 15 -32.09 30.02 -16.64
CA ALA A 15 -32.91 31.17 -17.00
C ALA A 15 -34.36 30.78 -16.69
N VAL A 16 -35.08 31.65 -15.97
CA VAL A 16 -36.51 31.56 -15.57
C VAL A 16 -36.78 30.90 -14.19
N HIS A 17 -36.77 31.70 -13.11
CA HIS A 17 -37.98 32.28 -12.48
C HIS A 17 -37.55 33.09 -11.22
N LEU A 18 -37.39 34.40 -11.40
CA LEU A 18 -36.81 35.32 -10.41
C LEU A 18 -37.85 35.96 -9.46
N GLU A 19 -39.15 35.80 -9.71
CA GLU A 19 -40.15 36.67 -9.06
C GLU A 19 -40.65 36.18 -7.69
N ASN A 20 -40.45 34.92 -7.29
CA ASN A 20 -40.98 34.42 -6.01
C ASN A 20 -39.94 34.22 -4.90
N LEU A 21 -38.62 34.29 -5.18
CA LEU A 21 -37.58 34.02 -4.17
C LEU A 21 -36.98 35.30 -3.57
N VAL A 22 -36.86 36.37 -4.36
CA VAL A 22 -36.38 37.67 -3.87
C VAL A 22 -37.36 38.26 -2.85
N GLU A 23 -38.67 38.06 -3.04
CA GLU A 23 -39.69 38.41 -2.05
C GLU A 23 -39.62 37.51 -0.81
N TYR A 24 -39.32 36.21 -0.95
CA TYR A 24 -39.20 35.26 0.16
C TYR A 24 -37.96 35.52 1.05
N VAL A 25 -36.82 35.86 0.45
CA VAL A 25 -35.55 36.15 1.16
C VAL A 25 -35.55 37.54 1.79
N ALA A 26 -36.26 38.51 1.20
CA ALA A 26 -36.35 39.87 1.73
C ALA A 26 -37.44 40.08 2.81
N THR A 27 -38.44 39.19 2.92
CA THR A 27 -39.62 39.41 3.79
C THR A 27 -39.88 38.35 4.86
N ARG A 28 -38.94 37.42 5.10
CA ARG A 28 -39.12 36.43 6.18
C ARG A 28 -39.17 37.12 7.55
N GLU A 29 -40.26 36.89 8.30
CA GLU A 29 -40.31 37.20 9.74
C GLU A 29 -39.16 36.46 10.44
N GLY A 30 -38.19 37.20 11.00
CA GLY A 30 -36.97 36.64 11.57
C GLY A 30 -35.72 37.53 11.51
N VAL A 31 -35.82 38.76 11.00
CA VAL A 31 -34.86 39.83 11.28
C VAL A 31 -34.53 39.83 12.77
N GLU A 32 -33.23 39.78 13.09
CA GLU A 32 -32.71 39.56 14.43
C GLU A 32 -33.32 40.54 15.44
N MET A 33 -34.17 40.03 16.32
CA MET A 33 -34.58 40.69 17.55
C MET A 33 -33.89 39.98 18.72
N ILE A 34 -33.11 40.78 19.47
CA ILE A 34 -32.71 40.67 20.88
C ILE A 34 -32.75 39.25 21.48
N PRO A 35 -31.64 38.74 22.05
CA PRO A 35 -31.61 37.40 22.64
C PRO A 35 -32.65 37.30 23.76
N GLN A 36 -33.62 36.41 23.56
CA GLN A 36 -34.45 35.86 24.63
C GLN A 36 -34.28 34.35 24.58
N ASP A 37 -34.06 33.76 25.74
CA ASP A 37 -33.91 32.33 25.97
C ASP A 37 -35.07 31.54 25.35
N LYS A 38 -34.88 31.06 24.11
CA LYS A 38 -35.87 30.29 23.33
C LYS A 38 -35.59 28.78 23.32
N HIS A 39 -34.54 28.33 23.99
CA HIS A 39 -34.09 26.93 24.03
C HIS A 39 -35.15 25.92 24.55
N THR A 40 -36.31 26.36 25.04
CA THR A 40 -37.38 25.50 25.61
C THR A 40 -38.74 25.59 24.91
N LEU A 41 -38.87 26.29 23.79
CA LEU A 41 -40.16 26.41 23.09
C LEU A 41 -40.48 25.15 22.27
N THR A 42 -41.71 24.65 22.39
CA THR A 42 -42.19 23.47 21.65
C THR A 42 -42.45 23.78 20.17
N VAL A 43 -42.12 22.84 19.28
CA VAL A 43 -42.28 22.97 17.82
C VAL A 43 -43.72 23.28 17.43
N THR A 44 -43.89 24.27 16.57
CA THR A 44 -45.21 24.67 16.06
C THR A 44 -45.72 23.70 14.97
N GLU A 45 -47.03 23.54 14.86
CA GLU A 45 -47.64 22.69 13.82
C GLU A 45 -47.30 23.14 12.39
N LYS A 46 -47.06 24.45 12.20
CA LYS A 46 -46.59 25.00 10.91
C LYS A 46 -45.17 24.52 10.57
N GLN A 47 -44.27 24.48 11.56
CA GLN A 47 -42.92 23.95 11.37
C GLN A 47 -42.97 22.45 11.04
N LYS A 48 -43.73 21.64 11.78
CA LYS A 48 -43.88 20.20 11.48
C LYS A 48 -44.37 19.94 10.06
N LYS A 49 -45.37 20.70 9.61
CA LYS A 49 -45.90 20.58 8.24
C LYS A 49 -44.85 20.97 7.19
N LEU A 50 -44.17 22.11 7.40
CA LEU A 50 -43.13 22.56 6.48
C LEU A 50 -41.95 21.59 6.40
N MET A 51 -41.56 20.99 7.53
CA MET A 51 -40.53 19.95 7.57
C MET A 51 -40.94 18.68 6.82
N ALA A 52 -42.17 18.21 7.02
CA ALA A 52 -42.70 17.06 6.28
C ALA A 52 -42.74 17.33 4.77
N ASP A 53 -43.14 18.54 4.38
CA ASP A 53 -43.15 18.97 2.97
C ASP A 53 -41.72 19.04 2.39
N ILE A 54 -40.75 19.57 3.15
CA ILE A 54 -39.32 19.61 2.78
C ILE A 54 -38.77 18.20 2.58
N LEU A 55 -39.01 17.29 3.52
CA LEU A 55 -38.51 15.90 3.43
C LEU A 55 -39.17 15.11 2.29
N ALA A 56 -40.43 15.41 1.97
CA ALA A 56 -41.13 14.78 0.85
C ALA A 56 -40.60 15.26 -0.51
N GLN A 57 -40.28 16.55 -0.62
CA GLN A 57 -39.80 17.16 -1.88
C GLN A 57 -38.28 17.05 -2.05
N LEU A 58 -37.54 16.99 -0.95
CA LEU A 58 -36.08 17.00 -0.85
C LEU A 58 -35.63 15.87 0.10
N PRO A 59 -35.72 14.59 -0.32
CA PRO A 59 -35.52 13.44 0.58
C PRO A 59 -34.13 13.39 1.22
N ASP A 60 -33.14 13.97 0.57
CA ASP A 60 -31.74 14.08 1.00
C ASP A 60 -31.50 15.17 2.07
N THR A 61 -32.52 15.94 2.43
CA THR A 61 -32.50 16.78 3.64
C THR A 61 -32.67 15.97 4.91
N GLY A 62 -33.13 14.72 4.81
CA GLY A 62 -33.18 13.80 5.96
C GLY A 62 -31.81 13.46 6.54
N ASP A 63 -30.75 13.63 5.75
CA ASP A 63 -29.36 13.38 6.16
C ASP A 63 -28.68 14.65 6.75
N LEU A 64 -29.45 15.63 7.23
CA LEU A 64 -28.91 16.85 7.85
C LEU A 64 -28.76 16.68 9.35
N PHE A 65 -27.67 17.19 9.92
CA PHE A 65 -27.47 17.18 11.37
C PHE A 65 -28.58 17.96 12.09
N GLU A 66 -29.08 19.04 11.50
CA GLU A 66 -30.16 19.84 12.09
C GLU A 66 -31.49 19.05 12.13
N TYR A 67 -31.69 18.11 11.19
CA TYR A 67 -32.85 17.22 11.23
C TYR A 67 -32.71 16.20 12.36
N GLU A 68 -31.50 15.67 12.54
CA GLU A 68 -31.15 14.77 13.63
C GLU A 68 -31.31 15.45 15.00
N ASP A 69 -30.81 16.67 15.15
CA ASP A 69 -30.97 17.48 16.37
C ASP A 69 -32.43 17.75 16.67
N TYR A 70 -33.26 17.97 15.65
CA TYR A 70 -34.71 18.05 15.80
C TYR A 70 -35.32 16.71 16.26
N LEU A 71 -34.88 15.58 15.73
CA LEU A 71 -35.37 14.26 16.15
C LEU A 71 -34.97 13.94 17.60
N ASN A 72 -33.74 14.29 17.99
CA ASN A 72 -33.20 14.11 19.34
C ASN A 72 -33.86 15.07 20.34
N GLN A 73 -34.05 16.33 19.95
CA GLN A 73 -34.67 17.38 20.74
C GLN A 73 -35.62 18.21 19.85
N PRO A 74 -36.93 17.88 19.81
CA PRO A 74 -37.89 18.57 18.96
C PRO A 74 -38.30 19.90 19.58
N THR A 75 -37.38 20.87 19.55
CA THR A 75 -37.58 22.26 19.94
C THR A 75 -37.91 23.11 18.70
N ALA A 76 -38.62 24.22 18.91
CA ALA A 76 -38.94 25.16 17.83
C ALA A 76 -37.68 25.78 17.21
N GLU A 77 -36.57 25.81 17.95
CA GLU A 77 -35.26 26.23 17.48
C GLU A 77 -34.66 25.22 16.52
N ASN A 78 -34.50 23.94 16.92
CA ASN A 78 -33.96 22.89 16.06
C ASN A 78 -34.82 22.68 14.80
N ALA A 79 -36.15 22.80 14.92
CA ALA A 79 -37.03 22.79 13.76
C ALA A 79 -36.76 23.97 12.82
N SER A 80 -36.52 25.17 13.35
CA SER A 80 -36.22 26.35 12.54
C SER A 80 -34.83 26.27 11.92
N GLU A 81 -33.85 25.74 12.64
CA GLU A 81 -32.50 25.49 12.13
C GLU A 81 -32.54 24.45 11.02
N PHE A 82 -33.24 23.32 11.20
CA PHE A 82 -33.44 22.36 10.13
C PHE A 82 -34.16 22.95 8.92
N ILE A 83 -35.29 23.63 9.11
CA ILE A 83 -36.02 24.25 7.99
C ILE A 83 -35.12 25.23 7.25
N THR A 84 -34.35 26.03 7.99
CA THR A 84 -33.47 27.05 7.40
C THR A 84 -32.32 26.39 6.65
N VAL A 85 -31.61 25.44 7.26
CA VAL A 85 -30.51 24.73 6.62
C VAL A 85 -31.01 23.86 5.46
N ALA A 86 -32.16 23.22 5.57
CA ALA A 86 -32.74 22.43 4.48
C ALA A 86 -33.15 23.30 3.30
N LEU A 87 -33.70 24.50 3.52
CA LEU A 87 -33.97 25.43 2.42
C LEU A 87 -32.67 26.06 1.88
N ASP A 88 -31.69 26.34 2.74
CA ASP A 88 -30.38 26.93 2.41
C ASP A 88 -29.49 25.98 1.60
N GLN A 89 -29.46 24.68 1.94
CA GLN A 89 -28.71 23.67 1.18
C GLN A 89 -29.40 23.27 -0.12
N ASN A 90 -30.63 23.75 -0.35
CA ASN A 90 -31.41 23.50 -1.57
C ASN A 90 -31.71 24.80 -2.33
N LEU A 91 -31.03 25.90 -1.99
CA LEU A 91 -31.19 27.22 -2.61
C LEU A 91 -30.69 27.23 -4.08
N ASP A 92 -29.81 26.30 -4.41
CA ASP A 92 -29.34 25.96 -5.77
C ASP A 92 -30.46 25.48 -6.70
N ARG A 93 -31.53 24.90 -6.14
CA ARG A 93 -32.73 24.50 -6.89
C ARG A 93 -33.71 25.64 -7.12
N LEU A 94 -33.50 26.79 -6.48
CA LEU A 94 -34.45 27.90 -6.44
C LEU A 94 -33.88 29.22 -6.98
N SER A 95 -32.57 29.36 -7.19
CA SER A 95 -31.93 30.65 -7.49
C SER A 95 -30.80 30.59 -8.53
N HIS A 96 -30.50 31.73 -9.15
CA HIS A 96 -29.40 31.91 -10.11
C HIS A 96 -28.02 31.93 -9.39
N GLN A 97 -26.96 31.58 -10.12
CA GLN A 97 -25.56 31.54 -9.65
C GLN A 97 -25.11 32.81 -8.89
N GLU A 98 -25.46 34.01 -9.39
CA GLU A 98 -25.12 35.30 -8.76
C GLU A 98 -25.79 35.48 -7.38
N VAL A 99 -27.02 34.99 -7.24
CA VAL A 99 -27.81 35.08 -6.01
C VAL A 99 -27.19 34.18 -4.95
N TYR A 100 -26.76 32.98 -5.33
CA TYR A 100 -26.08 32.05 -4.43
C TYR A 100 -24.75 32.62 -3.89
N VAL A 101 -23.91 33.22 -4.75
CA VAL A 101 -22.65 33.88 -4.34
C VAL A 101 -22.90 34.98 -3.32
N ASN A 102 -23.86 35.88 -3.60
CA ASN A 102 -24.20 36.98 -2.70
C ASN A 102 -24.75 36.47 -1.36
N TYR A 103 -25.59 35.42 -1.42
CA TYR A 103 -26.21 34.84 -0.25
C TYR A 103 -25.20 34.27 0.74
N ILE A 104 -24.29 33.38 0.29
CA ILE A 104 -23.30 32.76 1.19
C ILE A 104 -22.30 33.79 1.74
N ALA A 105 -22.00 34.85 0.99
CA ALA A 105 -21.01 35.85 1.38
C ALA A 105 -21.51 36.89 2.40
N THR A 106 -22.81 37.16 2.44
CA THR A 106 -23.40 38.27 3.23
C THR A 106 -24.27 37.82 4.41
N ARG A 107 -24.39 36.51 4.61
CA ARG A 107 -25.20 35.90 5.67
C ARG A 107 -24.87 36.45 7.07
N PRO A 108 -25.86 36.64 7.97
CA PRO A 108 -25.62 37.22 9.30
C PRO A 108 -24.59 36.46 10.15
N ARG A 109 -24.52 35.13 10.00
CA ARG A 109 -23.59 34.24 10.71
C ARG A 109 -22.34 33.87 9.88
N ALA A 110 -22.12 34.51 8.73
CA ALA A 110 -20.87 34.34 7.98
C ALA A 110 -19.76 35.10 8.68
N GLU A 111 -18.61 34.45 8.86
CA GLU A 111 -17.43 35.10 9.40
C GLU A 111 -16.78 35.97 8.30
N LYS A 112 -16.55 37.26 8.57
CA LYS A 112 -16.20 38.24 7.54
C LYS A 112 -14.73 38.62 7.59
N LEU A 113 -14.05 38.47 6.45
CA LEU A 113 -12.71 39.01 6.19
C LEU A 113 -12.80 40.42 5.55
N GLY A 114 -13.69 41.28 6.08
CA GLY A 114 -14.00 42.60 5.53
C GLY A 114 -15.51 42.87 5.44
N ASN A 115 -15.99 43.37 4.31
CA ASN A 115 -17.42 43.65 4.09
C ASN A 115 -18.26 42.39 3.80
N HIS A 116 -17.62 41.25 3.52
CA HIS A 116 -18.23 39.94 3.25
C HIS A 116 -17.32 38.77 3.70
N GLY A 117 -17.85 37.54 3.71
CA GLY A 117 -17.15 36.33 4.18
C GLY A 117 -16.50 35.43 3.12
N LEU A 118 -16.50 35.84 1.84
CA LEU A 118 -15.94 35.03 0.74
C LEU A 118 -14.40 34.98 0.77
N PHE A 119 -13.82 33.79 0.54
CA PHE A 119 -12.38 33.54 0.37
C PHE A 119 -12.09 32.54 -0.77
N SER A 120 -10.84 32.49 -1.26
CA SER A 120 -10.39 31.62 -2.35
C SER A 120 -8.88 31.26 -2.24
N ASP A 121 -8.29 30.71 -3.30
CA ASP A 121 -6.85 30.43 -3.40
C ASP A 121 -5.96 31.67 -3.26
N GLU A 122 -6.42 32.82 -3.71
CA GLU A 122 -5.63 34.04 -3.69
C GLU A 122 -5.76 34.75 -2.33
N ASP A 123 -4.65 35.29 -1.82
CA ASP A 123 -4.66 36.18 -0.65
C ASP A 123 -5.12 37.62 -1.01
N THR A 124 -5.64 37.81 -2.22
CA THR A 124 -6.14 39.10 -2.71
C THR A 124 -7.56 39.35 -2.18
N PRO A 125 -7.88 40.57 -1.71
CA PRO A 125 -9.24 40.90 -1.30
C PRO A 125 -10.23 40.72 -2.46
N LEU A 126 -11.19 39.82 -2.29
CA LEU A 126 -12.24 39.57 -3.28
C LEU A 126 -13.24 40.74 -3.32
N VAL A 127 -13.80 40.98 -4.50
CA VAL A 127 -14.88 41.97 -4.70
C VAL A 127 -16.15 41.19 -5.03
N LEU A 128 -17.08 41.11 -4.06
CA LEU A 128 -18.30 40.31 -4.16
C LEU A 128 -19.07 40.49 -5.48
N SER A 129 -19.29 41.74 -5.92
CA SER A 129 -20.03 42.01 -7.15
C SER A 129 -19.35 41.45 -8.40
N ARG A 130 -18.01 41.46 -8.44
CA ARG A 130 -17.22 40.91 -9.55
C ARG A 130 -17.27 39.39 -9.56
N VAL A 131 -17.14 38.76 -8.39
CA VAL A 131 -17.21 37.29 -8.27
C VAL A 131 -18.63 36.80 -8.61
N ALA A 132 -19.67 37.51 -8.18
CA ALA A 132 -21.04 37.18 -8.53
C ALA A 132 -21.25 37.22 -10.06
N GLU A 133 -20.84 38.31 -10.73
CA GLU A 133 -20.94 38.45 -12.20
C GLU A 133 -20.13 37.36 -12.94
N GLU A 134 -18.93 37.02 -12.47
CA GLU A 134 -18.09 35.98 -13.06
C GLU A 134 -18.75 34.59 -12.99
N VAL A 135 -19.23 34.20 -11.81
CA VAL A 135 -19.90 32.91 -11.61
C VAL A 135 -21.25 32.87 -12.32
N GLY A 136 -21.99 33.99 -12.33
CA GLY A 136 -23.27 34.16 -13.02
C GLY A 136 -23.21 34.07 -14.53
N GLY A 137 -22.10 34.51 -15.12
CA GLY A 137 -21.83 34.41 -16.55
C GLY A 137 -21.28 33.05 -17.01
N HIS A 138 -21.05 32.10 -16.08
CA HIS A 138 -20.39 30.84 -16.42
C HIS A 138 -21.33 29.85 -17.13
N ALA A 139 -20.97 29.46 -18.35
CA ALA A 139 -21.78 28.58 -19.20
C ALA A 139 -21.69 27.07 -18.86
N GLY A 140 -20.73 26.67 -18.02
CA GLY A 140 -20.49 25.28 -17.60
C GLY A 140 -21.23 24.90 -16.32
N ASN A 141 -20.91 23.72 -15.78
CA ASN A 141 -21.45 23.29 -14.49
C ASN A 141 -20.75 24.05 -13.35
N VAL A 142 -21.54 24.66 -12.47
CA VAL A 142 -21.03 25.22 -11.20
C VAL A 142 -21.42 24.29 -10.08
N TRP A 143 -20.43 23.67 -9.44
CA TRP A 143 -20.62 22.75 -8.33
C TRP A 143 -20.70 23.52 -7.01
N THR A 144 -21.58 23.07 -6.11
CA THR A 144 -21.83 23.68 -4.80
C THR A 144 -21.54 22.70 -3.65
N PRO A 145 -20.26 22.38 -3.38
CA PRO A 145 -19.92 21.55 -2.22
C PRO A 145 -20.30 22.21 -0.90
N ILE A 146 -20.76 21.39 0.05
CA ILE A 146 -21.04 21.80 1.43
C ILE A 146 -20.34 20.80 2.34
N ILE A 147 -19.48 21.31 3.21
CA ILE A 147 -18.75 20.54 4.22
C ILE A 147 -19.27 20.98 5.58
N SER A 148 -19.76 20.05 6.40
CA SER A 148 -20.30 20.35 7.73
C SER A 148 -19.68 19.44 8.80
N LEU A 149 -19.36 20.02 9.95
CA LEU A 149 -18.79 19.34 11.12
C LEU A 149 -19.67 19.55 12.34
N ARG A 150 -19.63 18.60 13.29
CA ARG A 150 -20.22 18.82 14.60
C ARG A 150 -19.47 19.93 15.33
N ARG A 151 -20.18 20.79 16.05
CA ARG A 151 -19.59 21.88 16.86
C ARG A 151 -18.45 21.40 17.76
N GLU A 152 -18.66 20.27 18.43
CA GLU A 152 -17.69 19.67 19.36
C GLU A 152 -16.37 19.33 18.66
N ASP A 153 -16.45 18.69 17.48
CA ASP A 153 -15.30 18.31 16.68
C ASP A 153 -14.62 19.53 16.04
N ALA A 154 -15.40 20.50 15.55
CA ALA A 154 -14.86 21.72 14.96
C ALA A 154 -14.05 22.54 15.98
N VAL A 155 -14.54 22.68 17.22
CA VAL A 155 -13.80 23.38 18.29
C VAL A 155 -12.56 22.59 18.70
N ARG A 156 -12.70 21.28 18.93
CA ARG A 156 -11.60 20.41 19.37
C ARG A 156 -10.46 20.36 18.35
N LEU A 157 -10.78 20.35 17.07
CA LEU A 157 -9.82 20.21 15.96
C LEU A 157 -9.41 21.56 15.36
N GLY A 158 -9.95 22.68 15.85
CA GLY A 158 -9.57 24.03 15.41
C GLY A 158 -10.20 24.49 14.08
N TYR A 159 -11.29 23.86 13.64
CA TYR A 159 -12.10 24.23 12.47
C TYR A 159 -13.29 25.14 12.82
N ASP A 160 -13.15 25.97 13.85
CA ASP A 160 -14.17 26.93 14.32
C ASP A 160 -13.94 28.37 13.82
N ASN A 161 -13.03 28.54 12.86
CA ASN A 161 -12.59 29.83 12.31
C ASN A 161 -12.31 29.74 10.80
N THR A 162 -12.38 30.88 10.09
CA THR A 162 -12.23 30.93 8.63
C THR A 162 -10.84 30.50 8.15
N SER A 163 -9.78 30.83 8.89
CA SER A 163 -8.40 30.55 8.48
C SER A 163 -8.13 29.04 8.35
N ALA A 164 -8.65 28.24 9.28
CA ALA A 164 -8.54 26.79 9.24
C ALA A 164 -9.27 26.18 8.04
N TRP A 165 -10.48 26.65 7.74
CA TRP A 165 -11.25 26.21 6.57
C TRP A 165 -10.58 26.59 5.25
N MET A 166 -10.01 27.79 5.16
CA MET A 166 -9.25 28.24 4.00
C MET A 166 -8.01 27.37 3.76
N ALA A 167 -7.24 27.07 4.81
CA ALA A 167 -6.07 26.19 4.71
C ALA A 167 -6.47 24.77 4.28
N LEU A 168 -7.53 24.21 4.85
CA LEU A 168 -8.06 22.88 4.49
C LEU A 168 -8.44 22.83 3.01
N ILE A 169 -9.22 23.78 2.52
CA ILE A 169 -9.70 23.78 1.14
C ILE A 169 -8.54 23.98 0.16
N ARG A 170 -7.58 24.87 0.47
CA ARG A 170 -6.35 25.05 -0.33
C ARG A 170 -5.54 23.76 -0.41
N LYS A 171 -5.39 23.03 0.70
CA LYS A 171 -4.72 21.73 0.72
C LYS A 171 -5.46 20.68 -0.12
N GLN A 172 -6.79 20.71 -0.11
CA GLN A 172 -7.63 19.75 -0.84
C GLN A 172 -7.87 20.13 -2.31
N ARG A 173 -7.40 21.30 -2.77
CA ARG A 173 -7.61 21.84 -4.12
C ARG A 173 -7.35 20.82 -5.24
N ASN A 174 -6.22 20.12 -5.18
CA ASN A 174 -5.84 19.17 -6.24
C ASN A 174 -6.74 17.92 -6.23
N ILE A 175 -7.17 17.46 -5.05
CA ILE A 175 -8.16 16.37 -4.92
C ILE A 175 -9.49 16.81 -5.53
N PHE A 176 -9.95 18.04 -5.25
CA PHE A 176 -11.16 18.57 -5.89
C PHE A 176 -11.01 18.67 -7.41
N ALA A 177 -9.87 19.15 -7.93
CA ALA A 177 -9.60 19.22 -9.36
C ALA A 177 -9.69 17.83 -10.02
N GLU A 178 -8.97 16.86 -9.48
CA GLU A 178 -8.92 15.48 -9.99
C GLU A 178 -10.31 14.82 -9.94
N GLN A 179 -10.97 14.85 -8.79
CA GLN A 179 -12.24 14.16 -8.58
C GLN A 179 -13.39 14.83 -9.36
N MET A 180 -13.30 16.13 -9.62
CA MET A 180 -14.25 16.87 -10.48
C MET A 180 -13.89 16.83 -11.97
N LYS A 181 -12.78 16.19 -12.36
CA LYS A 181 -12.27 16.15 -13.74
C LYS A 181 -12.09 17.55 -14.33
N ILE A 182 -11.42 18.41 -13.56
CA ILE A 182 -11.06 19.77 -13.94
C ILE A 182 -9.54 19.84 -13.96
N ALA A 183 -8.93 20.36 -15.03
CA ALA A 183 -7.49 20.56 -15.04
C ALA A 183 -7.10 21.54 -13.91
N PRO A 184 -6.04 21.28 -13.11
CA PRO A 184 -5.71 22.12 -11.95
C PRO A 184 -5.58 23.63 -12.24
N GLU A 185 -5.11 23.99 -13.43
CA GLU A 185 -5.00 25.35 -13.93
C GLU A 185 -6.36 25.99 -14.28
N ASN A 186 -7.35 25.17 -14.61
CA ASN A 186 -8.71 25.60 -14.95
C ASN A 186 -9.63 25.65 -13.72
N LEU A 187 -9.26 25.03 -12.60
CA LEU A 187 -10.07 25.03 -11.38
C LEU A 187 -10.19 26.45 -10.81
N ARG A 188 -11.43 26.90 -10.60
CA ARG A 188 -11.77 28.10 -9.83
C ARG A 188 -12.69 27.70 -8.69
N TRP A 189 -12.42 28.23 -7.50
CA TRP A 189 -13.28 28.02 -6.37
C TRP A 189 -13.37 29.25 -5.47
N TYR A 190 -14.53 29.38 -4.83
CA TYR A 190 -14.81 30.37 -3.80
C TYR A 190 -15.53 29.66 -2.65
N ALA A 191 -15.29 30.11 -1.42
CA ALA A 191 -15.96 29.53 -0.26
C ALA A 191 -16.31 30.58 0.79
N ALA A 192 -17.28 30.24 1.64
CA ALA A 192 -17.70 31.03 2.79
C ALA A 192 -17.93 30.12 3.99
N PHE A 193 -17.31 30.46 5.12
CA PHE A 193 -17.44 29.74 6.38
C PHE A 193 -18.55 30.35 7.23
N HIS A 194 -19.44 29.49 7.73
CA HIS A 194 -20.53 29.87 8.62
C HIS A 194 -20.34 29.19 9.98
N ASN A 195 -20.15 30.02 11.01
CA ASN A 195 -19.90 29.56 12.37
C ASN A 195 -21.22 29.34 13.15
N GLU A 196 -22.07 28.43 12.65
CA GLU A 196 -23.42 28.16 13.18
C GLU A 196 -23.42 27.37 14.50
N GLY A 197 -24.35 27.67 15.41
CA GLY A 197 -24.35 27.20 16.81
C GLY A 197 -24.06 25.70 16.99
N HIS A 198 -24.76 24.83 16.27
CA HIS A 198 -24.62 23.38 16.40
C HIS A 198 -23.70 22.72 15.35
N HIS A 199 -23.67 23.25 14.11
CA HIS A 199 -22.92 22.66 12.99
C HIS A 199 -22.20 23.72 12.15
N PRO A 200 -20.96 24.10 12.52
CA PRO A 200 -20.13 24.94 11.67
C PRO A 200 -19.90 24.25 10.32
N HIS A 201 -20.12 25.01 9.24
CA HIS A 201 -20.05 24.48 7.89
C HIS A 201 -19.49 25.49 6.90
N CYS A 202 -18.96 24.97 5.80
CA CYS A 202 -18.40 25.76 4.71
C CYS A 202 -19.17 25.49 3.43
N HIS A 203 -19.69 26.57 2.81
CA HIS A 203 -20.23 26.52 1.47
C HIS A 203 -19.13 26.80 0.46
N MET A 204 -19.11 26.03 -0.62
CA MET A 204 -18.19 26.22 -1.72
C MET A 204 -18.93 26.43 -3.02
N ILE A 205 -18.23 27.07 -3.95
CA ILE A 205 -18.57 27.24 -5.36
C ILE A 205 -17.35 26.79 -6.13
N VAL A 206 -17.47 25.79 -7.00
CA VAL A 206 -16.35 25.21 -7.74
C VAL A 206 -16.74 25.05 -9.21
N TYR A 207 -15.93 25.56 -10.12
CA TYR A 207 -16.17 25.47 -11.56
C TYR A 207 -14.85 25.44 -12.33
N SER A 208 -14.92 25.08 -13.61
CA SER A 208 -13.77 25.14 -14.51
C SER A 208 -13.87 26.39 -15.38
N VAL A 209 -12.74 27.06 -15.66
CA VAL A 209 -12.69 28.08 -16.71
C VAL A 209 -13.08 27.51 -18.07
N ASN A 210 -12.84 26.21 -18.30
CA ASN A 210 -13.31 25.48 -19.48
C ASN A 210 -14.72 24.91 -19.22
N PRO A 211 -15.78 25.41 -19.89
CA PRO A 211 -17.16 24.97 -19.64
C PRO A 211 -17.45 23.49 -19.96
N ARG A 212 -16.51 22.80 -20.61
CA ARG A 212 -16.62 21.36 -20.94
C ARG A 212 -16.10 20.45 -19.82
N GLU A 213 -15.40 20.99 -18.84
CA GLU A 213 -14.89 20.28 -17.66
C GLU A 213 -15.87 20.41 -16.47
N GLY A 214 -15.59 19.70 -15.37
CA GLY A 214 -16.41 19.78 -14.16
C GLY A 214 -17.55 18.76 -14.16
N TYR A 215 -17.18 17.48 -14.03
CA TYR A 215 -18.09 16.35 -13.92
C TYR A 215 -17.76 15.50 -12.69
N VAL A 216 -18.72 15.37 -11.77
CA VAL A 216 -18.57 14.62 -10.52
C VAL A 216 -19.40 13.35 -10.55
N THR A 217 -18.77 12.22 -10.20
CA THR A 217 -19.46 10.93 -10.00
C THR A 217 -19.72 10.68 -8.52
N LYS A 218 -20.61 9.73 -8.19
CA LYS A 218 -20.82 9.32 -6.80
C LYS A 218 -19.54 8.82 -6.12
N ILE A 219 -18.73 8.06 -6.85
CA ILE A 219 -17.42 7.57 -6.37
C ILE A 219 -16.48 8.75 -6.08
N ALA A 220 -16.48 9.78 -6.93
CA ALA A 220 -15.69 11.00 -6.71
C ALA A 220 -16.14 11.77 -5.45
N ILE A 221 -17.45 11.82 -5.16
CA ILE A 221 -17.98 12.42 -3.92
C ILE A 221 -17.46 11.67 -2.69
N ASP A 222 -17.49 10.33 -2.71
CA ASP A 222 -17.01 9.51 -1.60
C ASP A 222 -15.49 9.66 -1.40
N LYS A 223 -14.70 9.77 -2.49
CA LYS A 223 -13.27 10.08 -2.44
C LYS A 223 -12.97 11.45 -1.83
N MET A 224 -13.66 12.51 -2.27
CA MET A 224 -13.52 13.85 -1.69
C MET A 224 -13.90 13.88 -0.20
N ARG A 225 -15.01 13.21 0.18
CA ARG A 225 -15.42 13.08 1.58
C ARG A 225 -14.37 12.37 2.42
N SER A 226 -13.84 11.25 1.92
CA SER A 226 -12.80 10.47 2.60
C SER A 226 -11.53 11.28 2.80
N SER A 227 -11.08 12.00 1.77
CA SER A 227 -9.90 12.87 1.84
C SER A 227 -10.05 13.99 2.88
N LEU A 228 -11.19 14.69 2.87
CA LEU A 228 -11.50 15.73 3.86
C LEU A 228 -11.53 15.17 5.28
N ALA A 229 -12.14 14.01 5.47
CA ALA A 229 -12.23 13.36 6.77
C ALA A 229 -10.88 12.86 7.29
N LYS A 230 -10.03 12.31 6.42
CA LYS A 230 -8.64 11.96 6.76
C LYS A 230 -7.84 13.16 7.25
N GLU A 231 -8.01 14.29 6.58
CA GLU A 231 -7.32 15.52 6.95
C GLU A 231 -7.82 16.08 8.29
N ILE A 232 -9.15 16.18 8.44
CA ILE A 232 -9.76 16.76 9.64
C ILE A 232 -9.54 15.88 10.87
N PHE A 233 -9.69 14.56 10.73
CA PHE A 233 -9.60 13.59 11.84
C PHE A 233 -8.29 12.83 11.87
N GLN A 234 -7.21 13.37 11.29
CA GLN A 234 -5.94 12.66 11.09
C GLN A 234 -5.43 11.99 12.37
N GLN A 235 -5.38 12.75 13.48
CA GLN A 235 -4.89 12.26 14.78
C GLN A 235 -5.79 11.17 15.38
N ASP A 236 -7.12 11.35 15.30
CA ASP A 236 -8.08 10.37 15.78
C ASP A 236 -7.94 9.05 14.99
N LEU A 237 -7.78 9.14 13.67
CA LEU A 237 -7.63 7.98 12.80
C LEU A 237 -6.32 7.25 13.03
N ILE A 238 -5.20 7.96 13.26
CA ILE A 238 -3.90 7.34 13.61
C ILE A 238 -4.04 6.47 14.85
N GLN A 239 -4.71 6.97 15.89
CA GLN A 239 -4.95 6.20 17.11
C GLN A 239 -5.80 4.95 16.84
N ILE A 240 -6.93 5.10 16.14
CA ILE A 240 -7.82 3.98 15.83
C ILE A 240 -7.10 2.91 14.98
N TYR A 241 -6.28 3.31 14.02
CA TYR A 241 -5.49 2.37 13.21
C TYR A 241 -4.41 1.64 14.01
N SER A 242 -3.76 2.34 14.96
CA SER A 242 -2.81 1.71 15.89
C SER A 242 -3.51 0.65 16.76
N GLU A 243 -4.66 0.99 17.33
CA GLU A 243 -5.47 0.06 18.12
C GLU A 243 -6.00 -1.11 17.28
N GLN A 244 -6.40 -0.86 16.03
CA GLN A 244 -6.84 -1.91 15.12
C GLN A 244 -5.72 -2.91 14.79
N THR A 245 -4.49 -2.42 14.66
CA THR A 245 -3.30 -3.24 14.43
C THR A 245 -2.97 -4.09 15.66
N ALA A 246 -2.99 -3.49 16.85
CA ALA A 246 -2.80 -4.22 18.10
C ALA A 246 -3.88 -5.31 18.29
N GLN A 247 -5.14 -4.98 18.00
CA GLN A 247 -6.26 -5.93 18.11
C GLN A 247 -6.19 -7.05 17.07
N ARG A 248 -5.67 -6.76 15.86
CA ARG A 248 -5.40 -7.77 14.83
C ARG A 248 -4.37 -8.78 15.32
N ASN A 249 -3.26 -8.31 15.91
CA ASN A 249 -2.21 -9.17 16.43
C ASN A 249 -2.69 -9.96 17.65
N GLU A 250 -3.52 -9.36 18.53
CA GLU A 250 -4.16 -10.06 19.65
C GLU A 250 -5.09 -11.17 19.17
N LEU A 251 -5.91 -10.94 18.15
CA LEU A 251 -6.79 -11.95 17.56
C LEU A 251 -5.98 -13.10 16.96
N ALA A 252 -4.89 -12.79 16.26
CA ALA A 252 -3.97 -13.80 15.74
C ALA A 252 -3.38 -14.66 16.86
N GLY A 253 -2.90 -14.02 17.93
CA GLY A 253 -2.33 -14.68 19.11
C GLY A 253 -3.34 -15.58 19.83
N LYS A 254 -4.55 -15.09 20.09
CA LYS A 254 -5.62 -15.88 20.73
C LYS A 254 -6.09 -17.04 19.85
N SER A 255 -6.17 -16.84 18.53
CA SER A 255 -6.51 -17.90 17.58
C SER A 255 -5.46 -19.02 17.60
N ARG A 256 -4.19 -18.66 17.66
CA ARG A 256 -3.05 -19.58 17.76
C ARG A 256 -3.05 -20.37 19.07
N GLU A 257 -3.26 -19.71 20.19
CA GLU A 257 -3.34 -20.37 21.50
C GLU A 257 -4.50 -21.36 21.54
N ALA A 258 -5.69 -20.94 21.08
CA ALA A 258 -6.85 -21.81 21.00
C ALA A 258 -6.57 -23.03 20.09
N LEU A 259 -6.00 -22.82 18.91
CA LEU A 259 -5.66 -23.90 17.98
C LEU A 259 -4.64 -24.88 18.56
N ARG A 260 -3.61 -24.39 19.27
CA ARG A 260 -2.62 -25.23 19.97
C ARG A 260 -3.22 -26.05 21.10
N GLU A 261 -4.11 -25.45 21.91
CA GLU A 261 -4.81 -26.19 22.97
C GLU A 261 -5.64 -27.32 22.38
N ILE A 262 -6.32 -27.08 21.26
CA ILE A 262 -7.12 -28.08 20.54
C ILE A 262 -6.24 -29.24 20.07
N ILE A 263 -5.13 -28.92 19.41
CA ILE A 263 -4.18 -29.93 18.90
C ILE A 263 -3.54 -30.73 20.05
N GLY A 264 -3.14 -30.08 21.14
CA GLY A 264 -2.58 -30.76 22.31
C GLY A 264 -3.57 -31.70 23.01
N ARG A 265 -4.86 -31.33 23.05
CA ARG A 265 -5.92 -32.21 23.58
C ARG A 265 -6.24 -33.37 22.64
N MET A 266 -6.17 -33.16 21.32
CA MET A 266 -6.26 -34.24 20.33
C MET A 266 -5.15 -35.28 20.53
N SER A 267 -3.91 -34.84 20.78
CA SER A 267 -2.76 -35.74 21.02
C SER A 267 -2.86 -36.53 22.33
N SER A 268 -3.59 -36.02 23.34
CA SER A 268 -3.80 -36.67 24.63
C SER A 268 -5.11 -37.49 24.72
N GLY A 269 -5.91 -37.51 23.65
CA GLY A 269 -7.15 -38.28 23.56
C GLY A 269 -8.30 -37.76 24.44
N ALA A 270 -8.24 -36.50 24.87
CA ALA A 270 -9.17 -35.90 25.84
C ALA A 270 -10.00 -34.73 25.26
N TYR A 271 -10.17 -34.66 23.94
CA TYR A 271 -10.83 -33.54 23.28
C TYR A 271 -12.30 -33.83 22.94
N GLU A 272 -13.19 -32.87 23.23
CA GLU A 272 -14.65 -33.03 23.11
C GLU A 272 -15.27 -32.41 21.83
N SER A 273 -14.55 -31.55 21.07
CA SER A 273 -15.09 -31.00 19.81
C SER A 273 -14.70 -31.87 18.62
N GLU A 274 -15.54 -32.87 18.33
CA GLU A 274 -15.36 -33.81 17.22
C GLU A 274 -15.22 -33.11 15.85
N THR A 275 -15.76 -31.89 15.70
CA THR A 275 -15.82 -31.20 14.40
C THR A 275 -14.48 -30.61 13.96
N ILE A 276 -13.80 -29.81 14.80
CA ILE A 276 -12.50 -29.21 14.43
C ILE A 276 -11.45 -30.31 14.23
N GLU A 277 -11.46 -31.32 15.09
CA GLU A 277 -10.56 -32.46 15.00
C GLU A 277 -10.74 -33.23 13.68
N ALA A 278 -11.98 -33.54 13.29
CA ALA A 278 -12.27 -34.20 12.02
C ALA A 278 -11.84 -33.34 10.82
N LEU A 279 -12.09 -32.03 10.86
CA LEU A 279 -11.71 -31.10 9.80
C LEU A 279 -10.19 -30.96 9.67
N LEU A 280 -9.46 -30.84 10.78
CA LEU A 280 -8.00 -30.77 10.79
C LEU A 280 -7.36 -32.06 10.28
N LYS A 281 -7.83 -33.24 10.73
CA LYS A 281 -7.36 -34.54 10.21
C LYS A 281 -7.62 -34.69 8.72
N HIS A 282 -8.81 -34.28 8.26
CA HIS A 282 -9.17 -34.32 6.85
C HIS A 282 -8.35 -33.34 6.01
N LEU A 283 -8.10 -32.13 6.52
CA LEU A 283 -7.23 -31.15 5.87
C LEU A 283 -5.79 -31.68 5.77
N ALA A 284 -5.24 -32.18 6.88
CA ALA A 284 -3.90 -32.76 6.95
C ALA A 284 -3.70 -33.86 5.91
N GLU A 285 -4.65 -34.80 5.83
CA GLU A 285 -4.57 -35.92 4.88
C GLU A 285 -4.62 -35.45 3.42
N ARG A 286 -5.50 -34.50 3.10
CA ARG A 286 -5.57 -33.98 1.72
C ARG A 286 -4.35 -33.13 1.35
N LEU A 287 -3.76 -32.42 2.31
CA LEU A 287 -2.54 -31.63 2.08
C LEU A 287 -1.31 -32.50 1.82
N LYS A 288 -1.27 -33.77 2.25
CA LYS A 288 -0.20 -34.71 1.89
C LYS A 288 -0.16 -35.00 0.39
N HIS A 289 -1.33 -35.05 -0.25
CA HIS A 289 -1.48 -35.38 -1.67
C HIS A 289 -1.68 -34.15 -2.57
N THR A 290 -1.43 -32.95 -2.05
CA THR A 290 -1.55 -31.70 -2.80
C THR A 290 -0.17 -31.24 -3.24
N SER A 291 0.06 -31.15 -4.55
CA SER A 291 1.26 -30.55 -5.15
C SER A 291 1.17 -29.02 -5.20
N GLY A 292 2.33 -28.35 -5.11
CA GLY A 292 2.45 -26.88 -5.13
C GLY A 292 2.46 -26.22 -3.74
N LYS A 293 2.54 -24.88 -3.71
CA LYS A 293 2.67 -24.06 -2.50
C LYS A 293 1.46 -24.22 -1.57
N LYS A 294 1.68 -24.70 -0.33
CA LYS A 294 0.62 -25.00 0.66
C LYS A 294 0.27 -23.78 1.52
N GLN A 295 -0.01 -22.67 0.86
CA GLN A 295 -0.51 -21.44 1.51
C GLN A 295 -1.92 -21.14 1.02
N TYR A 296 -2.75 -20.51 1.85
CA TYR A 296 -4.19 -20.32 1.58
C TYR A 296 -4.46 -19.72 0.20
N GLY A 297 -3.62 -18.78 -0.28
CA GLY A 297 -3.77 -18.16 -1.60
C GLY A 297 -3.71 -19.17 -2.77
N TYR A 298 -2.88 -20.20 -2.64
CA TYR A 298 -2.53 -21.16 -3.69
C TYR A 298 -3.33 -22.47 -3.60
N LEU A 299 -4.05 -22.69 -2.50
CA LEU A 299 -4.91 -23.86 -2.35
C LEU A 299 -6.09 -23.84 -3.33
N LYS A 300 -6.44 -25.01 -3.88
CA LYS A 300 -7.65 -25.18 -4.70
C LYS A 300 -8.91 -24.93 -3.84
N ALA A 301 -10.00 -24.48 -4.48
CA ALA A 301 -11.25 -24.12 -3.79
C ALA A 301 -11.76 -25.17 -2.77
N PRO A 302 -11.70 -26.49 -3.02
CA PRO A 302 -12.13 -27.50 -2.04
C PRO A 302 -11.29 -27.53 -0.75
N LEU A 303 -10.01 -27.15 -0.80
CA LEU A 303 -9.14 -27.08 0.39
C LEU A 303 -9.31 -25.75 1.11
N LYS A 304 -9.46 -24.64 0.36
CA LYS A 304 -9.81 -23.33 0.92
C LYS A 304 -11.09 -23.41 1.76
N ALA A 305 -12.11 -24.11 1.28
CA ALA A 305 -13.36 -24.31 2.01
C ALA A 305 -13.19 -25.04 3.35
N ILE A 306 -12.27 -26.01 3.43
CA ILE A 306 -11.98 -26.73 4.69
C ILE A 306 -11.23 -25.80 5.66
N VAL A 307 -10.26 -25.02 5.17
CA VAL A 307 -9.54 -24.03 5.97
C VAL A 307 -10.49 -22.96 6.51
N ASP A 308 -11.38 -22.44 5.66
CA ASP A 308 -12.39 -21.45 6.05
C ASP A 308 -13.32 -22.00 7.13
N GLN A 309 -13.77 -23.26 7.01
CA GLN A 309 -14.59 -23.93 8.03
C GLN A 309 -13.84 -24.07 9.36
N ILE A 310 -12.55 -24.44 9.34
CA ILE A 310 -11.76 -24.56 10.58
C ILE A 310 -11.61 -23.19 11.25
N VAL A 311 -11.35 -22.13 10.49
CA VAL A 311 -11.24 -20.76 11.02
C VAL A 311 -12.57 -20.28 11.60
N ASP A 312 -13.69 -20.61 10.97
CA ASP A 312 -15.02 -20.23 11.47
C ASP A 312 -15.43 -21.03 12.71
N GLU A 313 -15.05 -22.30 12.80
CA GLU A 313 -15.22 -23.10 14.02
C GLU A 313 -14.30 -22.61 15.16
N LEU A 314 -13.06 -22.22 14.84
CA LEU A 314 -12.12 -21.62 15.80
C LEU A 314 -12.66 -20.30 16.38
N ALA A 315 -13.36 -19.51 15.56
CA ALA A 315 -14.00 -18.27 15.97
C ALA A 315 -15.14 -18.46 17.00
N LYS A 316 -15.61 -19.69 17.23
CA LYS A 316 -16.58 -20.00 18.30
C LYS A 316 -15.94 -20.13 19.68
N ASN A 317 -14.61 -20.23 19.77
CA ASN A 317 -13.91 -20.20 21.04
C ASN A 317 -14.12 -18.83 21.71
N GLU A 318 -14.46 -18.81 22.99
CA GLU A 318 -14.79 -17.60 23.76
C GLU A 318 -13.71 -16.50 23.62
N ARG A 319 -12.42 -16.85 23.76
CA ARG A 319 -11.32 -15.88 23.66
C ARG A 319 -11.17 -15.29 22.26
N VAL A 320 -11.32 -16.13 21.23
CA VAL A 320 -11.19 -15.74 19.82
C VAL A 320 -12.40 -14.89 19.41
N SER A 321 -13.60 -15.28 19.85
CA SER A 321 -14.85 -14.56 19.60
C SER A 321 -14.83 -13.16 20.20
N GLU A 322 -14.39 -13.02 21.46
CA GLU A 322 -14.23 -11.72 22.12
C GLU A 322 -13.22 -10.82 21.41
N ALA A 323 -12.07 -11.36 21.00
CA ALA A 323 -11.04 -10.59 20.30
C ALA A 323 -11.50 -10.16 18.90
N TYR A 324 -12.28 -11.00 18.22
CA TYR A 324 -12.85 -10.69 16.92
C TYR A 324 -13.95 -9.61 17.02
N ALA A 325 -14.80 -9.68 18.06
CA ALA A 325 -15.80 -8.68 18.34
C ALA A 325 -15.17 -7.29 18.58
N LYS A 326 -14.10 -7.23 19.40
CA LYS A 326 -13.35 -5.98 19.62
C LYS A 326 -12.73 -5.41 18.35
N TRP A 327 -12.10 -6.25 17.51
CA TRP A 327 -11.54 -5.79 16.23
C TRP A 327 -12.64 -5.22 15.32
N GLN A 328 -13.81 -5.83 15.33
CA GLN A 328 -14.94 -5.37 14.54
C GLN A 328 -15.51 -4.04 15.06
N GLU A 329 -15.55 -3.83 16.38
CA GLU A 329 -15.93 -2.55 16.97
C GLU A 329 -15.01 -1.42 16.48
N LEU A 330 -13.69 -1.61 16.53
CA LEU A 330 -12.71 -0.64 16.03
C LEU A 330 -12.85 -0.40 14.52
N ARG A 331 -13.06 -1.45 13.73
CA ARG A 331 -13.33 -1.31 12.29
C ARG A 331 -14.60 -0.50 12.03
N ASN A 332 -15.65 -0.74 12.81
CA ASN A 332 -16.89 0.01 12.71
C ASN A 332 -16.71 1.47 13.12
N GLU A 333 -15.80 1.75 14.05
CA GLU A 333 -15.45 3.11 14.45
C GLU A 333 -14.79 3.89 13.32
N VAL A 334 -13.84 3.28 12.59
CA VAL A 334 -13.29 3.86 11.35
C VAL A 334 -14.41 4.13 10.34
N LEU A 335 -15.31 3.18 10.09
CA LEU A 335 -16.41 3.33 9.14
C LEU A 335 -17.41 4.43 9.56
N ARG A 336 -17.62 4.59 10.87
CA ARG A 336 -18.48 5.64 11.45
C ARG A 336 -17.94 7.03 11.20
N THR A 337 -16.66 7.21 10.88
CA THR A 337 -16.12 8.51 10.46
C THR A 337 -16.69 8.95 9.10
N TYR A 338 -17.06 8.02 8.20
CA TYR A 338 -17.30 8.33 6.78
C TYR A 338 -18.71 8.01 6.22
N THR A 339 -19.53 7.20 6.91
CA THR A 339 -20.77 6.64 6.30
C THR A 339 -22.00 6.66 7.23
N ASP A 340 -23.13 7.14 6.70
CA ASP A 340 -24.46 7.17 7.37
C ASP A 340 -25.20 5.83 7.37
N LYS A 341 -24.94 4.94 6.40
CA LYS A 341 -25.66 3.67 6.26
C LYS A 341 -25.08 2.58 7.15
N LEU A 342 -25.19 2.72 8.45
CA LEU A 342 -25.24 1.57 9.34
C LEU A 342 -26.71 1.22 9.52
N PRO A 343 -27.21 0.11 8.93
CA PRO A 343 -28.59 -0.31 9.17
C PRO A 343 -28.85 -0.45 10.69
N ASP A 344 -30.10 -0.20 11.14
CA ASP A 344 -30.56 -0.30 12.54
C ASP A 344 -30.16 -1.63 13.23
N LYS A 345 -29.79 -2.61 12.41
CA LYS A 345 -29.03 -3.79 12.77
C LYS A 345 -27.78 -3.82 11.90
N LEU A 346 -26.58 -3.70 12.49
CA LEU A 346 -25.33 -3.95 11.76
C LEU A 346 -25.49 -5.26 10.97
N PRO A 347 -25.02 -5.35 9.71
CA PRO A 347 -24.95 -6.64 9.04
C PRO A 347 -24.17 -7.58 9.97
N ASP A 348 -24.69 -8.80 10.13
CA ASP A 348 -24.04 -9.79 10.99
C ASP A 348 -22.56 -9.86 10.61
N PRO A 349 -21.65 -9.92 11.61
CA PRO A 349 -20.22 -10.02 11.35
C PRO A 349 -19.96 -11.03 10.25
N LEU A 350 -19.17 -10.64 9.24
CA LEU A 350 -18.66 -11.63 8.33
C LEU A 350 -17.96 -12.72 9.17
N PRO A 351 -18.06 -14.00 8.79
CA PRO A 351 -17.26 -15.04 9.43
C PRO A 351 -15.77 -14.64 9.38
N LEU A 352 -15.00 -15.03 10.40
CA LEU A 352 -13.58 -14.69 10.48
C LEU A 352 -12.82 -15.15 9.22
N SER A 353 -13.24 -16.28 8.63
CA SER A 353 -12.73 -16.76 7.36
C SER A 353 -12.98 -15.82 6.18
N ARG A 354 -14.02 -14.99 6.19
CA ARG A 354 -14.34 -14.10 5.06
C ARG A 354 -13.67 -12.73 5.13
N GLN A 355 -12.95 -12.46 6.21
CA GLN A 355 -12.22 -11.22 6.38
C GLN A 355 -10.86 -11.31 5.69
N LYS A 356 -10.58 -10.35 4.80
CA LYS A 356 -9.35 -10.32 4.00
C LYS A 356 -8.12 -10.05 4.87
N GLU A 357 -8.33 -9.30 5.95
CA GLU A 357 -7.35 -8.85 6.93
C GLU A 357 -6.75 -10.01 7.77
N PHE A 358 -7.38 -11.19 7.77
CA PHE A 358 -6.99 -12.36 8.58
C PHE A 358 -6.49 -13.56 7.76
N LYS A 359 -5.92 -13.33 6.57
CA LYS A 359 -5.29 -14.38 5.75
C LYS A 359 -4.22 -15.17 6.52
N HIS A 360 -3.50 -14.53 7.43
CA HIS A 360 -2.48 -15.18 8.28
C HIS A 360 -3.07 -16.24 9.21
N ILE A 361 -4.29 -16.06 9.75
CA ILE A 361 -4.98 -17.07 10.58
C ILE A 361 -5.29 -18.32 9.74
N LYS A 362 -5.65 -18.13 8.47
CA LYS A 362 -5.88 -19.25 7.53
C LYS A 362 -4.59 -20.01 7.23
N ASN A 363 -3.50 -19.28 7.00
CA ASN A 363 -2.18 -19.88 6.79
C ASN A 363 -1.69 -20.62 8.04
N MET A 364 -1.97 -20.09 9.24
CA MET A 364 -1.68 -20.76 10.51
C MET A 364 -2.43 -22.09 10.63
N VAL A 365 -3.72 -22.15 10.30
CA VAL A 365 -4.48 -23.41 10.26
C VAL A 365 -3.87 -24.42 9.29
N ILE A 366 -3.40 -23.97 8.13
CA ILE A 366 -2.75 -24.85 7.14
C ILE A 366 -1.41 -25.38 7.68
N SER A 367 -0.60 -24.50 8.28
CA SER A 367 0.66 -24.88 8.93
C SER A 367 0.42 -25.94 10.01
N GLU A 368 -0.52 -25.70 10.93
CA GLU A 368 -0.83 -26.65 11.99
C GLU A 368 -1.43 -27.97 11.48
N ALA A 369 -2.24 -27.95 10.41
CA ALA A 369 -2.71 -29.16 9.77
C ALA A 369 -1.58 -29.96 9.10
N MET A 370 -0.57 -29.29 8.54
CA MET A 370 0.64 -29.95 8.05
C MET A 370 1.43 -30.59 9.20
N ASN A 371 1.50 -29.92 10.36
CA ASN A 371 2.23 -30.39 11.54
C ASN A 371 1.63 -31.68 12.15
N ILE A 372 0.31 -31.88 12.04
CA ILE A 372 -0.38 -33.12 12.48
C ILE A 372 0.04 -34.33 11.61
N GLY A 373 0.49 -34.11 10.37
CA GLY A 373 0.83 -35.16 9.40
C GLY A 373 2.29 -35.63 9.39
N GLY A 374 3.16 -35.04 10.21
CA GLY A 374 4.62 -35.21 10.18
C GLY A 374 5.28 -33.86 10.44
N HIS A 375 6.20 -33.83 11.40
CA HIS A 375 6.69 -32.61 12.04
C HIS A 375 7.20 -31.54 11.07
N HIS A 376 6.62 -30.35 11.19
CA HIS A 376 7.18 -29.08 10.74
C HIS A 376 6.75 -28.00 11.73
N PHE A 377 7.45 -26.87 11.79
CA PHE A 377 7.06 -25.69 12.54
C PHE A 377 7.42 -24.50 11.65
N THR A 378 6.41 -23.80 11.13
CA THR A 378 6.60 -22.51 10.46
C THR A 378 5.90 -21.44 11.28
N PHE A 379 6.69 -20.77 12.12
CA PHE A 379 6.37 -19.44 12.59
C PHE A 379 7.10 -18.45 11.70
N GLU A 380 6.49 -18.09 10.59
CA GLU A 380 6.77 -16.81 9.95
C GLU A 380 5.89 -15.78 10.64
N GLY A 381 6.52 -15.00 11.51
CA GLY A 381 5.96 -13.78 12.06
C GLY A 381 5.97 -12.71 10.99
N ASP A 382 4.83 -12.56 10.31
CA ASP A 382 4.53 -11.34 9.56
C ASP A 382 4.01 -10.30 10.59
N GLU A 383 4.96 -9.70 11.32
CA GLU A 383 4.77 -8.43 12.03
C GLU A 383 5.63 -7.37 11.34
N SER A 384 5.20 -6.94 10.15
CA SER A 384 5.31 -5.53 9.78
C SER A 384 3.91 -4.92 9.80
N ALA A 385 3.67 -4.12 10.83
CA ALA A 385 2.76 -3.00 10.70
C ALA A 385 3.44 -2.01 9.76
N ASP A 386 2.70 -1.45 8.80
CA ASP A 386 2.90 -0.03 8.53
C ASP A 386 1.63 0.66 8.05
N ILE A 387 1.41 1.77 8.74
CA ILE A 387 0.51 2.87 8.44
C ILE A 387 1.27 3.79 7.48
N LEU A 388 0.72 3.95 6.27
CA LEU A 388 0.70 5.11 5.37
C LEU A 388 1.96 6.01 5.22
N ASN A 389 2.40 6.21 3.96
CA ASN A 389 2.11 7.49 3.30
C ASN A 389 2.01 7.41 1.77
N GLU A 390 1.15 8.30 1.25
CA GLU A 390 0.64 8.47 -0.11
C GLU A 390 1.67 9.07 -1.08
N GLU A 391 1.57 8.81 -2.39
CA GLU A 391 1.46 9.83 -3.47
C GLU A 391 1.59 9.26 -4.91
N THR A 392 0.49 9.43 -5.68
CA THR A 392 0.41 9.79 -7.12
C THR A 392 0.92 8.79 -8.19
N VAL A 393 0.29 8.63 -9.37
CA VAL A 393 0.07 9.67 -10.40
C VAL A 393 -0.82 9.20 -11.58
N SER A 394 -1.25 10.20 -12.36
CA SER A 394 -1.52 10.25 -13.81
C SER A 394 -1.16 9.02 -14.67
N THR A 395 -1.86 8.89 -15.79
CA THR A 395 -1.91 7.80 -16.79
C THR A 395 -0.58 7.23 -17.35
N THR A 396 0.59 7.67 -16.90
CA THR A 396 1.89 6.96 -17.05
C THR A 396 2.32 6.19 -15.78
N GLN A 397 1.62 6.34 -14.66
CA GLN A 397 1.94 5.78 -13.34
C GLN A 397 0.96 4.72 -12.83
N GLU A 398 0.05 4.22 -13.68
CA GLU A 398 -0.46 2.86 -13.44
C GLU A 398 0.67 1.81 -13.48
N PHE A 399 1.83 2.16 -14.03
CA PHE A 399 3.03 1.35 -14.00
C PHE A 399 3.84 1.55 -12.71
N ASP A 400 4.11 2.80 -12.32
CA ASP A 400 5.01 3.14 -11.21
C ASP A 400 4.34 2.98 -9.81
N SER A 401 3.00 3.07 -9.75
CA SER A 401 2.25 2.85 -8.50
C SER A 401 2.07 1.37 -8.15
N MET A 402 2.24 0.44 -9.10
CA MET A 402 2.33 -1.00 -8.80
C MET A 402 3.76 -1.42 -8.40
N MET A 403 4.74 -0.52 -8.57
CA MET A 403 6.16 -0.75 -8.37
C MET A 403 6.63 -0.36 -6.97
N THR A 404 6.08 0.71 -6.40
CA THR A 404 6.49 1.19 -5.06
C THR A 404 6.05 0.28 -3.91
N GLU A 405 4.90 -0.39 -4.01
CA GLU A 405 4.43 -1.32 -2.97
C GLU A 405 5.24 -2.63 -2.91
N ASN A 406 5.86 -3.05 -4.02
CA ASN A 406 6.57 -4.34 -4.13
C ASN A 406 8.10 -4.21 -4.18
N GLU A 407 8.66 -3.04 -4.55
CA GLU A 407 10.11 -2.82 -4.54
C GLU A 407 10.69 -2.62 -3.15
N LEU A 408 9.93 -2.05 -2.19
CA LEU A 408 10.41 -1.93 -0.81
C LEU A 408 10.65 -3.29 -0.14
N THR A 409 9.96 -4.35 -0.60
CA THR A 409 10.20 -5.75 -0.20
C THR A 409 11.32 -6.45 -0.97
N LEU A 410 11.75 -5.92 -2.12
CA LEU A 410 12.70 -6.57 -3.02
C LEU A 410 14.17 -6.16 -2.81
N VAL A 411 14.45 -5.12 -2.02
CA VAL A 411 15.83 -4.59 -1.89
C VAL A 411 16.83 -5.60 -1.28
N THR A 412 16.38 -6.57 -0.47
CA THR A 412 17.25 -7.68 -0.02
C THR A 412 17.47 -8.75 -1.08
N ASP A 413 16.61 -8.80 -2.09
CA ASP A 413 16.47 -9.89 -3.08
C ASP A 413 16.86 -9.46 -4.52
N GLU A 414 17.17 -8.17 -4.71
CA GLU A 414 17.62 -7.55 -5.97
C GLU A 414 19.13 -7.53 -6.14
N ALA A 415 19.93 -7.65 -5.06
CA ALA A 415 21.33 -8.01 -5.25
C ALA A 415 21.33 -9.44 -5.80
N PRO A 416 21.90 -9.69 -6.99
CA PRO A 416 21.87 -11.01 -7.57
C PRO A 416 22.56 -11.94 -6.59
N GLU A 417 21.87 -13.00 -6.18
CA GLU A 417 22.53 -14.10 -5.49
C GLU A 417 23.67 -14.67 -6.36
N ASP A 418 23.56 -14.45 -7.68
CA ASP A 418 24.18 -15.28 -8.71
C ASP A 418 25.28 -14.59 -9.54
N GLY A 419 25.39 -13.26 -9.47
CA GLY A 419 26.56 -12.54 -10.02
C GLY A 419 27.78 -12.57 -9.09
N ASP A 420 27.58 -13.16 -7.92
CA ASP A 420 28.39 -13.05 -6.72
C ASP A 420 29.36 -14.25 -6.58
N ASP A 421 29.14 -15.30 -7.39
CA ASP A 421 29.99 -16.50 -7.50
C ASP A 421 30.87 -16.50 -8.75
N MET A 422 30.93 -15.38 -9.48
CA MET A 422 32.00 -15.15 -10.45
C MET A 422 33.25 -14.61 -9.74
N PRO A 423 34.45 -15.10 -10.10
CA PRO A 423 35.68 -14.68 -9.43
C PRO A 423 35.83 -13.16 -9.56
N PRO A 424 36.22 -12.45 -8.48
CA PRO A 424 36.47 -11.02 -8.59
C PRO A 424 37.55 -10.77 -9.65
N PRO A 425 37.49 -9.64 -10.38
CA PRO A 425 38.53 -9.29 -11.34
C PRO A 425 39.88 -9.28 -10.62
N ALA A 426 40.91 -9.81 -11.29
CA ALA A 426 42.26 -10.09 -10.77
C ALA A 426 43.00 -8.93 -10.07
N SER A 427 42.38 -7.76 -9.93
CA SER A 427 42.88 -6.62 -9.16
C SER A 427 42.53 -6.63 -7.67
N GLU A 428 41.62 -7.50 -7.21
CA GLU A 428 41.33 -7.63 -5.77
C GLU A 428 42.12 -8.81 -5.19
N GLY A 429 43.32 -8.49 -4.69
CA GLY A 429 44.10 -9.30 -3.74
C GLY A 429 44.24 -10.78 -4.07
N SER A 430 45.30 -11.16 -4.80
CA SER A 430 45.99 -12.47 -4.74
C SER A 430 45.18 -13.60 -4.08
N PHE A 431 44.16 -14.14 -4.75
CA PHE A 431 43.69 -15.48 -4.43
C PHE A 431 44.86 -16.40 -4.73
N ARG A 432 45.60 -16.82 -3.70
CA ARG A 432 46.58 -17.87 -3.85
C ARG A 432 45.82 -19.10 -4.29
N ALA A 433 45.89 -19.38 -5.58
CA ALA A 433 45.69 -20.71 -6.11
C ALA A 433 46.82 -21.60 -5.59
N ASP A 434 46.83 -21.87 -4.28
CA ASP A 434 47.60 -22.96 -3.73
C ASP A 434 46.72 -24.21 -3.96
N SER A 435 46.78 -24.68 -5.20
CA SER A 435 46.16 -25.91 -5.72
C SER A 435 46.69 -27.20 -5.07
N GLU A 436 47.30 -27.11 -3.88
CA GLU A 436 47.90 -28.25 -3.17
C GLU A 436 47.13 -28.69 -1.92
N ASP A 437 46.11 -27.95 -1.44
CA ASP A 437 45.37 -28.32 -0.20
C ASP A 437 43.90 -28.75 -0.40
N ALA A 438 43.41 -28.83 -1.65
CA ALA A 438 42.03 -29.24 -2.00
C ALA A 438 41.64 -30.70 -1.64
N GLY A 439 42.48 -31.39 -0.85
CA GLY A 439 42.24 -32.73 -0.32
C GLY A 439 42.30 -32.83 1.21
N SER A 440 42.45 -31.71 1.93
CA SER A 440 42.56 -31.73 3.40
C SER A 440 41.21 -31.79 4.12
N GLY A 441 40.09 -31.57 3.41
CA GLY A 441 38.74 -31.53 3.96
C GLY A 441 38.49 -30.33 4.90
N ARG A 442 39.40 -29.36 4.91
CA ARG A 442 39.28 -28.14 5.71
C ARG A 442 38.35 -27.14 5.03
N PRO A 443 37.52 -26.42 5.80
CA PRO A 443 36.71 -25.32 5.29
C PRO A 443 37.57 -24.30 4.53
N HIS A 444 37.19 -23.99 3.30
CA HIS A 444 37.84 -22.98 2.46
C HIS A 444 36.87 -22.39 1.43
N ILE A 445 37.29 -21.33 0.74
CA ILE A 445 36.59 -20.78 -0.43
C ILE A 445 37.49 -20.97 -1.66
N ALA A 446 36.98 -21.64 -2.69
CA ALA A 446 37.70 -21.80 -3.94
C ALA A 446 36.77 -21.71 -5.16
N TRP A 447 37.15 -20.86 -6.11
CA TRP A 447 36.64 -20.91 -7.48
C TRP A 447 37.45 -21.92 -8.31
N SER A 448 37.45 -23.17 -7.87
CA SER A 448 38.12 -24.26 -8.57
C SER A 448 37.53 -24.42 -9.98
N ASP A 449 38.26 -25.06 -10.89
CA ASP A 449 37.72 -25.35 -12.22
C ASP A 449 36.46 -26.21 -12.13
N ARG A 450 36.40 -27.11 -11.14
CA ARG A 450 35.23 -27.94 -10.85
C ARG A 450 34.05 -27.12 -10.31
N TYR A 451 34.29 -26.16 -9.41
CA TYR A 451 33.24 -25.28 -8.90
C TYR A 451 32.66 -24.40 -10.03
N LYS A 452 33.52 -23.84 -10.88
CA LYS A 452 33.08 -23.07 -12.06
C LYS A 452 32.31 -23.93 -13.06
N GLU A 453 32.75 -25.17 -13.28
CA GLU A 453 32.03 -26.13 -14.12
C GLU A 453 30.65 -26.48 -13.52
N ALA A 454 30.57 -26.67 -12.19
CA ALA A 454 29.31 -26.85 -11.49
C ALA A 454 28.37 -25.66 -11.71
N GLY A 455 28.88 -24.43 -11.55
CA GLY A 455 28.14 -23.20 -11.82
C GLY A 455 27.67 -23.09 -13.27
N ALA A 456 28.50 -23.46 -14.25
CA ALA A 456 28.11 -23.46 -15.66
C ALA A 456 26.93 -24.40 -15.94
N PHE A 457 26.90 -25.58 -15.31
CA PHE A 457 25.74 -26.48 -15.39
C PHE A 457 24.53 -25.95 -14.61
N PHE A 458 24.77 -25.28 -13.48
CA PHE A 458 23.73 -24.76 -12.61
C PHE A 458 22.96 -23.59 -13.25
N TYR A 459 23.67 -22.66 -13.89
CA TYR A 459 23.08 -21.47 -14.50
C TYR A 459 22.73 -21.64 -15.99
N GLY A 460 23.40 -22.54 -16.71
CA GLY A 460 23.23 -22.69 -18.15
C GLY A 460 23.77 -21.51 -18.96
N SER A 461 23.29 -21.34 -20.19
CA SER A 461 23.58 -20.21 -21.07
C SER A 461 22.45 -19.99 -22.08
N ASP A 462 22.52 -18.91 -22.88
CA ASP A 462 21.57 -18.65 -23.98
C ASP A 462 21.42 -19.83 -24.97
N GLU A 463 22.41 -20.72 -25.03
CA GLU A 463 22.44 -21.89 -25.94
C GLU A 463 22.20 -23.23 -25.22
N LEU A 464 22.30 -23.27 -23.88
CA LEU A 464 22.29 -24.49 -23.09
C LEU A 464 21.40 -24.33 -21.85
N GLU A 465 20.33 -25.13 -21.79
CA GLU A 465 19.50 -25.24 -20.59
C GLU A 465 20.33 -25.74 -19.39
N PRO A 466 20.00 -25.31 -18.15
CA PRO A 466 20.64 -25.82 -16.94
C PRO A 466 20.59 -27.35 -16.83
N ASP A 467 21.69 -27.94 -16.38
CA ASP A 467 21.80 -29.35 -16.02
C ASP A 467 22.03 -29.49 -14.52
N PHE A 468 20.95 -29.42 -13.76
CA PHE A 468 21.00 -29.47 -12.31
C PHE A 468 21.52 -30.82 -11.77
N GLU A 469 21.40 -31.92 -12.54
CA GLU A 469 21.94 -33.21 -12.11
C GLU A 469 23.47 -33.22 -12.15
N GLN A 470 24.07 -32.63 -13.19
CA GLN A 470 25.52 -32.43 -13.28
C GLN A 470 26.01 -31.42 -12.24
N ALA A 471 25.31 -30.29 -12.08
CA ALA A 471 25.64 -29.29 -11.05
C ALA A 471 25.65 -29.90 -9.65
N LEU A 472 24.61 -30.65 -9.27
CA LEU A 472 24.50 -31.30 -7.96
C LEU A 472 25.70 -32.20 -7.67
N ARG A 473 26.08 -33.05 -8.65
CA ARG A 473 27.22 -33.96 -8.52
C ARG A 473 28.52 -33.20 -8.25
N LEU A 474 28.78 -32.13 -8.99
CA LEU A 474 30.02 -31.38 -8.87
C LEU A 474 30.06 -30.55 -7.57
N PHE A 475 28.94 -29.95 -7.17
CA PHE A 475 28.84 -29.25 -5.89
C PHE A 475 29.00 -30.20 -4.69
N LEU A 476 28.46 -31.42 -4.73
CA LEU A 476 28.70 -32.42 -3.68
C LEU A 476 30.19 -32.73 -3.52
N LEU A 477 30.91 -32.90 -4.64
CA LEU A 477 32.36 -33.17 -4.62
C LEU A 477 33.18 -31.98 -4.11
N GLU A 478 32.75 -30.75 -4.39
CA GLU A 478 33.37 -29.53 -3.86
C GLU A 478 33.08 -29.36 -2.36
N ALA A 479 31.85 -29.62 -1.93
CA ALA A 479 31.46 -29.57 -0.52
C ALA A 479 32.19 -30.64 0.30
N GLU A 480 32.39 -31.85 -0.24
CA GLU A 480 33.22 -32.90 0.39
C GLU A 480 34.70 -32.47 0.53
N ALA A 481 35.20 -31.66 -0.40
CA ALA A 481 36.54 -31.08 -0.31
C ALA A 481 36.64 -29.94 0.73
N GLY A 482 35.51 -29.43 1.23
CA GLY A 482 35.43 -28.35 2.22
C GLY A 482 35.11 -26.98 1.62
N ASN A 483 34.69 -26.89 0.36
CA ASN A 483 34.36 -25.61 -0.27
C ASN A 483 33.03 -25.05 0.26
N ALA A 484 33.09 -23.94 1.01
CA ALA A 484 31.94 -23.32 1.65
C ALA A 484 30.91 -22.76 0.64
N LEU A 485 31.37 -22.32 -0.55
CA LEU A 485 30.49 -21.85 -1.61
C LEU A 485 29.58 -22.98 -2.11
N ALA A 486 30.17 -24.14 -2.40
CA ALA A 486 29.40 -25.31 -2.84
C ALA A 486 28.43 -25.82 -1.77
N MET A 487 28.77 -25.71 -0.48
CA MET A 487 27.84 -26.05 0.60
C MET A 487 26.61 -25.12 0.61
N HIS A 488 26.82 -23.82 0.37
CA HIS A 488 25.73 -22.85 0.25
C HIS A 488 24.84 -23.18 -0.97
N ASP A 489 25.45 -23.45 -2.13
CA ASP A 489 24.73 -23.76 -3.36
C ASP A 489 23.93 -25.06 -3.25
N LEU A 490 24.46 -26.08 -2.56
CA LEU A 490 23.70 -27.28 -2.21
C LEU A 490 22.48 -26.95 -1.34
N GLY A 491 22.64 -26.06 -0.35
CA GLY A 491 21.52 -25.56 0.45
C GLY A 491 20.39 -25.03 -0.43
N ARG A 492 20.73 -24.22 -1.44
CA ARG A 492 19.78 -23.67 -2.40
C ARG A 492 19.15 -24.75 -3.28
N MET A 493 19.96 -25.68 -3.80
CA MET A 493 19.44 -26.78 -4.63
C MET A 493 18.35 -27.58 -3.92
N TYR A 494 18.56 -27.90 -2.64
CA TYR A 494 17.56 -28.60 -1.83
C TYR A 494 16.38 -27.71 -1.41
N ALA A 495 16.60 -26.40 -1.21
CA ALA A 495 15.52 -25.46 -0.87
C ALA A 495 14.54 -25.28 -2.04
N ASP A 496 15.08 -25.10 -3.25
CA ASP A 496 14.33 -24.77 -4.46
C ASP A 496 13.93 -26.00 -5.29
N GLY A 497 14.47 -27.17 -4.98
CA GLY A 497 14.22 -28.41 -5.73
C GLY A 497 14.90 -28.44 -7.10
N LEU A 498 16.11 -27.90 -7.19
CA LEU A 498 16.87 -27.81 -8.43
C LEU A 498 17.67 -29.10 -8.63
N GLY A 499 17.20 -29.98 -9.53
CA GLY A 499 17.82 -31.29 -9.78
C GLY A 499 17.65 -32.32 -8.66
N VAL A 500 16.92 -31.96 -7.60
CA VAL A 500 16.55 -32.80 -6.47
C VAL A 500 15.11 -32.48 -6.04
N ASP A 501 14.46 -33.38 -5.31
CA ASP A 501 13.21 -33.03 -4.64
C ASP A 501 13.48 -31.99 -3.54
N MET A 502 12.58 -31.02 -3.38
CA MET A 502 12.67 -30.05 -2.29
C MET A 502 12.77 -30.78 -0.93
N ASP A 503 13.79 -30.45 -0.17
CA ASP A 503 14.07 -31.03 1.14
C ASP A 503 14.57 -29.93 2.09
N VAL A 504 13.66 -29.45 2.92
CA VAL A 504 13.92 -28.33 3.85
C VAL A 504 14.95 -28.72 4.92
N GLU A 505 14.99 -29.99 5.34
CA GLU A 505 15.94 -30.46 6.35
C GLU A 505 17.34 -30.58 5.75
N ALA A 506 17.45 -31.14 4.54
CA ALA A 506 18.72 -31.19 3.82
C ALA A 506 19.23 -29.78 3.48
N ALA A 507 18.36 -28.88 3.01
CA ALA A 507 18.70 -27.48 2.75
C ALA A 507 19.24 -26.80 4.00
N SER A 508 18.51 -26.90 5.12
CA SER A 508 18.92 -26.33 6.40
C SER A 508 20.28 -26.88 6.86
N SER A 509 20.49 -28.20 6.74
CA SER A 509 21.77 -28.83 7.10
C SER A 509 22.93 -28.34 6.23
N TRP A 510 22.71 -28.14 4.93
CA TRP A 510 23.74 -27.61 4.03
C TRP A 510 24.05 -26.15 4.32
N TYR A 511 23.05 -25.32 4.60
CA TYR A 511 23.29 -23.94 5.02
C TYR A 511 23.97 -23.85 6.39
N GLU A 512 23.63 -24.70 7.36
CA GLU A 512 24.35 -24.76 8.65
C GLU A 512 25.83 -25.11 8.45
N LYS A 513 26.13 -26.07 7.57
CA LYS A 513 27.53 -26.41 7.21
C LYS A 513 28.24 -25.26 6.53
N ALA A 514 27.57 -24.58 5.58
CA ALA A 514 28.14 -23.42 4.90
C ALA A 514 28.44 -22.28 5.88
N LEU A 515 27.50 -21.94 6.77
CA LEU A 515 27.68 -20.90 7.79
C LEU A 515 28.82 -21.25 8.74
N SER A 516 28.86 -22.49 9.24
CA SER A 516 29.96 -22.99 10.07
C SER A 516 31.30 -22.90 9.35
N ALA A 517 31.34 -23.27 8.06
CA ALA A 517 32.55 -23.18 7.25
C ALA A 517 33.02 -21.74 7.05
N PHE A 518 32.12 -20.80 6.76
CA PHE A 518 32.47 -19.38 6.64
C PHE A 518 32.97 -18.80 7.96
N LEU A 519 32.33 -19.11 9.09
CA LEU A 519 32.78 -18.68 10.42
C LEU A 519 34.16 -19.25 10.77
N ASP A 520 34.41 -20.53 10.45
CA ASP A 520 35.71 -21.15 10.65
C ASP A 520 36.80 -20.47 9.78
N ILE A 521 36.48 -20.11 8.54
CA ILE A 521 37.41 -19.38 7.66
C ILE A 521 37.72 -18.00 8.24
N GLU A 522 36.71 -17.22 8.60
CA GLU A 522 36.89 -15.87 9.16
C GLU A 522 37.67 -15.87 10.48
N ALA A 523 37.52 -16.91 11.31
CA ALA A 523 38.27 -17.06 12.55
C ALA A 523 39.77 -17.30 12.33
N ASN A 524 40.17 -17.80 11.15
CA ASN A 524 41.57 -18.09 10.81
C ASN A 524 42.18 -17.03 9.88
N GLU A 525 41.38 -16.43 9.01
CA GLU A 525 41.81 -15.40 8.06
C GLU A 525 40.69 -14.37 7.86
N GLU A 526 40.98 -13.13 8.24
CA GLU A 526 40.10 -11.99 8.03
C GLU A 526 39.83 -11.76 6.53
N ASN A 527 38.58 -11.93 6.08
CA ASN A 527 38.23 -11.80 4.68
C ASN A 527 36.89 -11.08 4.46
N ARG A 528 36.96 -9.87 3.90
CA ARG A 528 35.78 -9.02 3.64
C ARG A 528 34.67 -9.65 2.79
N TYR A 529 35.00 -10.63 1.95
CA TYR A 529 34.01 -11.37 1.17
C TYR A 529 33.30 -12.42 2.04
N VAL A 530 34.04 -13.08 2.94
CA VAL A 530 33.48 -14.02 3.94
C VAL A 530 32.57 -13.27 4.91
N GLU A 531 33.02 -12.14 5.46
CA GLU A 531 32.20 -11.27 6.32
C GLU A 531 30.87 -10.91 5.65
N TYR A 532 30.91 -10.50 4.37
CA TYR A 532 29.71 -10.21 3.60
C TYR A 532 28.80 -11.44 3.40
N ARG A 533 29.37 -12.61 3.10
CA ARG A 533 28.62 -13.88 2.96
C ARG A 533 27.94 -14.28 4.27
N ILE A 534 28.63 -14.17 5.41
CA ILE A 534 28.05 -14.43 6.73
C ILE A 534 26.90 -13.47 6.99
N GLY A 535 27.09 -12.16 6.72
CA GLY A 535 26.03 -11.16 6.86
C GLY A 535 24.79 -11.49 6.03
N LYS A 536 24.95 -11.96 4.77
CA LYS A 536 23.84 -12.43 3.94
C LYS A 536 23.11 -13.62 4.57
N MET A 537 23.85 -14.60 5.09
CA MET A 537 23.25 -15.80 5.71
C MET A 537 22.45 -15.43 6.96
N HIS A 538 22.91 -14.51 7.79
CA HIS A 538 22.14 -13.98 8.92
C HIS A 538 20.91 -13.19 8.47
N ALA A 539 21.04 -12.32 7.46
CA ALA A 539 19.93 -11.53 6.93
C ALA A 539 18.81 -12.40 6.31
N ALA A 540 19.17 -13.55 5.72
CA ALA A 540 18.22 -14.48 5.11
C ALA A 540 17.80 -15.64 6.03
N GLY A 541 18.45 -15.81 7.19
CA GLY A 541 18.21 -16.96 8.07
C GLY A 541 18.65 -18.29 7.45
N LEU A 542 19.72 -18.28 6.66
CA LEU A 542 20.27 -19.48 6.03
C LEU A 542 21.24 -20.15 7.00
N GLY A 543 20.88 -21.33 7.51
CA GLY A 543 21.71 -22.07 8.46
C GLY A 543 21.71 -21.49 9.88
N THR A 544 20.87 -20.49 10.12
CA THR A 544 20.65 -19.85 11.42
C THR A 544 19.26 -19.22 11.45
N LYS A 545 18.83 -18.69 12.60
CA LYS A 545 17.63 -17.83 12.62
C LYS A 545 17.96 -16.50 11.96
N GLN A 546 17.00 -15.97 11.21
CA GLN A 546 17.13 -14.64 10.62
C GLN A 546 17.39 -13.61 11.74
N ASP A 547 18.44 -12.81 11.53
CA ASP A 547 18.88 -11.79 12.47
C ASP A 547 19.52 -10.62 11.72
N TYR A 548 18.80 -9.50 11.64
CA TYR A 548 19.28 -8.31 10.94
C TYR A 548 20.32 -7.53 11.75
N GLU A 549 20.36 -7.66 13.07
CA GLU A 549 21.35 -6.97 13.92
C GLU A 549 22.73 -7.61 13.73
N GLU A 550 22.79 -8.95 13.78
CA GLU A 550 24.01 -9.69 13.43
C GLU A 550 24.42 -9.42 11.98
N ALA A 551 23.48 -9.44 11.04
CA ALA A 551 23.77 -9.13 9.64
C ALA A 551 24.36 -7.72 9.46
N ALA A 552 23.81 -6.72 10.14
CA ALA A 552 24.32 -5.35 10.12
C ALA A 552 25.75 -5.27 10.64
N GLY A 553 26.07 -5.96 11.74
CA GLY A 553 27.43 -6.05 12.28
C GLY A 553 28.44 -6.62 11.27
N TRP A 554 28.09 -7.74 10.63
CA TRP A 554 28.92 -8.37 9.60
C TRP A 554 29.08 -7.49 8.35
N PHE A 555 28.00 -6.87 7.88
CA PHE A 555 28.08 -5.94 6.75
C PHE A 555 28.88 -4.69 7.09
N GLU A 556 28.81 -4.18 8.32
CA GLU A 556 29.62 -3.04 8.77
C GLU A 556 31.10 -3.37 8.77
N MET A 557 31.49 -4.56 9.26
CA MET A 557 32.87 -5.05 9.17
C MET A 557 33.38 -5.04 7.72
N ALA A 558 32.64 -5.68 6.80
CA ALA A 558 33.02 -5.74 5.39
C ALA A 558 33.00 -4.36 4.71
N ALA A 559 32.00 -3.52 5.01
CA ALA A 559 31.86 -2.18 4.45
C ALA A 559 32.96 -1.22 4.94
N SER A 560 33.42 -1.36 6.19
CA SER A 560 34.55 -0.61 6.75
C SER A 560 35.85 -0.93 6.00
N ARG A 561 35.96 -2.15 5.47
CA ARG A 561 37.05 -2.66 4.60
C ARG A 561 36.79 -2.42 3.11
N ASN A 562 35.90 -1.49 2.82
CA ASN A 562 35.52 -1.04 1.50
C ASN A 562 34.91 -2.13 0.59
N HIS A 563 34.26 -3.16 1.15
CA HIS A 563 33.53 -4.15 0.35
C HIS A 563 32.26 -3.52 -0.27
N LYS A 564 32.22 -3.46 -1.60
CA LYS A 564 31.18 -2.74 -2.35
C LYS A 564 29.76 -3.27 -2.14
N TYR A 565 29.57 -4.59 -2.06
CA TYR A 565 28.24 -5.17 -1.87
C TYR A 565 27.80 -5.12 -0.41
N ALA A 566 28.72 -5.18 0.55
CA ALA A 566 28.37 -4.98 1.96
C ALA A 566 27.93 -3.54 2.22
N GLN A 567 28.55 -2.55 1.55
CA GLN A 567 28.07 -1.17 1.57
C GLN A 567 26.64 -1.06 1.04
N TYR A 568 26.31 -1.74 -0.06
CA TYR A 568 24.95 -1.77 -0.60
C TYR A 568 23.96 -2.45 0.36
N SER A 569 24.29 -3.64 0.89
CA SER A 569 23.40 -4.38 1.79
C SER A 569 23.17 -3.63 3.11
N LEU A 570 24.23 -3.05 3.70
CA LEU A 570 24.12 -2.23 4.90
C LEU A 570 23.30 -0.96 4.66
N ALA A 571 23.44 -0.32 3.50
CA ALA A 571 22.60 0.82 3.13
C ALA A 571 21.11 0.45 3.11
N GLY A 572 20.78 -0.73 2.58
CA GLY A 572 19.41 -1.26 2.61
C GLY A 572 18.87 -1.47 4.03
N LEU A 573 19.70 -1.95 4.96
CA LEU A 573 19.32 -2.09 6.37
C LEU A 573 19.03 -0.73 7.03
N TYR A 574 19.90 0.26 6.82
CA TYR A 574 19.69 1.63 7.30
C TYR A 574 18.45 2.29 6.68
N TYR A 575 18.18 2.02 5.40
CA TYR A 575 17.00 2.57 4.72
C TYR A 575 15.69 2.05 5.34
N ARG A 576 15.65 0.77 5.73
CA ARG A 576 14.46 0.12 6.29
C ARG A 576 14.39 0.11 7.83
N GLY A 577 15.46 0.47 8.53
CA GLY A 577 15.54 0.35 9.99
C GLY A 577 15.52 -1.11 10.47
N GLN A 578 16.11 -2.03 9.70
CA GLN A 578 16.15 -3.46 10.03
C GLN A 578 17.48 -3.80 10.70
N GLY A 579 17.46 -4.15 11.99
CA GLY A 579 18.67 -4.46 12.76
C GLY A 579 19.57 -3.26 13.09
N VAL A 580 19.19 -2.07 12.60
CA VAL A 580 19.81 -0.77 12.88
C VAL A 580 18.73 0.30 12.96
N ASP A 581 19.01 1.41 13.64
CA ASP A 581 18.13 2.58 13.61
C ASP A 581 18.01 3.12 12.17
N GLN A 582 16.78 3.39 11.72
CA GLN A 582 16.54 3.91 10.38
C GLN A 582 17.27 5.25 10.18
N SER A 583 18.05 5.35 9.10
CA SER A 583 18.70 6.59 8.70
C SER A 583 18.89 6.64 7.18
N PHE A 584 18.15 7.53 6.54
CA PHE A 584 18.26 7.75 5.10
C PHE A 584 19.59 8.40 4.72
N GLU A 585 20.19 9.22 5.59
CA GLU A 585 21.49 9.84 5.37
C GLU A 585 22.61 8.78 5.36
N ASN A 586 22.59 7.83 6.31
CA ASN A 586 23.55 6.73 6.34
C ASN A 586 23.37 5.80 5.14
N ALA A 587 22.12 5.47 4.79
CA ALA A 587 21.80 4.70 3.59
C ALA A 587 22.34 5.39 2.33
N PHE A 588 22.11 6.70 2.19
CA PHE A 588 22.56 7.48 1.06
C PHE A 588 24.09 7.45 0.90
N GLU A 589 24.86 7.72 1.96
CA GLU A 589 26.32 7.71 1.83
C GLU A 589 26.87 6.30 1.59
N LEU A 590 26.27 5.25 2.16
CA LEU A 590 26.68 3.87 1.90
C LEU A 590 26.37 3.43 0.45
N TYR A 591 25.18 3.73 -0.07
CA TYR A 591 24.88 3.52 -1.49
C TYR A 591 25.83 4.32 -2.38
N ARG A 592 26.12 5.58 -2.03
CA ARG A 592 27.09 6.43 -2.76
C ARG A 592 28.49 5.83 -2.81
N ARG A 593 28.96 5.26 -1.70
CA ARG A 593 30.25 4.54 -1.64
C ARG A 593 30.23 3.29 -2.51
N SER A 594 29.13 2.52 -2.49
CA SER A 594 28.97 1.32 -3.32
C SER A 594 28.90 1.65 -4.82
N ALA A 595 28.13 2.66 -5.20
CA ALA A 595 27.99 3.15 -6.58
C ALA A 595 29.31 3.68 -7.16
N ARG A 596 30.16 4.35 -6.35
CA ARG A 596 31.54 4.73 -6.75
C ARG A 596 32.39 3.52 -7.14
N GLN A 597 32.07 2.34 -6.63
CA GLN A 597 32.68 1.05 -6.96
C GLN A 597 31.95 0.31 -8.09
N ARG A 598 31.06 1.00 -8.82
CA ARG A 598 30.32 0.54 -10.01
C ARG A 598 29.34 -0.61 -9.73
N VAL A 599 28.67 -0.58 -8.56
CA VAL A 599 27.56 -1.49 -8.25
C VAL A 599 26.28 -0.91 -8.84
N PRO A 600 25.69 -1.52 -9.90
CA PRO A 600 24.56 -0.92 -10.62
C PRO A 600 23.30 -0.76 -9.76
N TYR A 601 23.07 -1.70 -8.84
CA TYR A 601 21.97 -1.63 -7.87
C TYR A 601 22.09 -0.43 -6.93
N ALA A 602 23.32 -0.08 -6.52
CA ALA A 602 23.54 1.11 -5.71
C ALA A 602 23.33 2.41 -6.51
N ASP A 603 23.73 2.42 -7.78
CA ASP A 603 23.42 3.54 -8.68
C ASP A 603 21.89 3.71 -8.84
N TYR A 604 21.14 2.61 -8.99
CA TYR A 604 19.67 2.64 -9.11
C TYR A 604 18.99 3.21 -7.87
N GLU A 605 19.39 2.74 -6.68
CA GLU A 605 18.84 3.25 -5.42
C GLU A 605 19.21 4.71 -5.15
N LEU A 606 20.45 5.13 -5.47
CA LEU A 606 20.83 6.54 -5.38
C LEU A 606 19.99 7.42 -6.30
N ALA A 607 19.70 6.95 -7.51
CA ALA A 607 18.89 7.70 -8.45
C ALA A 607 17.49 7.96 -7.87
N LYS A 608 16.86 6.93 -7.29
CA LYS A 608 15.59 7.06 -6.56
C LYS A 608 15.70 8.05 -5.39
N MET A 609 16.75 7.95 -4.58
CA MET A 609 16.98 8.87 -3.45
C MET A 609 17.16 10.32 -3.89
N TYR A 610 17.87 10.59 -4.99
CA TYR A 610 17.97 11.93 -5.57
C TYR A 610 16.66 12.42 -6.20
N ARG A 611 15.90 11.55 -6.86
CA ARG A 611 14.58 11.87 -7.45
C ARG A 611 13.58 12.30 -6.37
N ASP A 612 13.60 11.58 -5.25
CA ASP A 612 12.58 11.70 -4.20
C ASP A 612 13.05 12.63 -3.06
N GLY A 613 14.34 12.98 -3.01
CA GLY A 613 14.93 13.82 -1.96
C GLY A 613 14.99 13.11 -0.59
N ILE A 614 15.24 11.80 -0.60
CA ILE A 614 15.33 10.97 0.60
C ILE A 614 16.80 10.82 1.00
N GLY A 615 17.16 11.22 2.21
CA GLY A 615 18.56 11.18 2.70
C GLY A 615 19.52 12.16 2.01
N THR A 616 19.02 12.95 1.06
CA THR A 616 19.73 14.00 0.31
C THR A 616 18.73 15.04 -0.19
N GLU A 617 19.21 16.20 -0.64
CA GLU A 617 18.38 17.14 -1.39
C GLU A 617 17.96 16.53 -2.74
N LYS A 618 16.73 16.85 -3.18
CA LYS A 618 16.20 16.42 -4.47
C LYS A 618 17.03 17.01 -5.62
N ASN A 619 17.56 16.15 -6.49
CA ASN A 619 18.37 16.56 -7.64
C ASN A 619 18.04 15.70 -8.88
N GLY A 620 17.34 16.28 -9.84
CA GLY A 620 16.96 15.59 -11.08
C GLY A 620 18.16 15.24 -11.98
N GLU A 621 19.21 16.08 -12.00
CA GLU A 621 20.39 15.83 -12.84
C GLU A 621 21.20 14.64 -12.32
N ASP A 622 21.46 14.60 -11.00
CA ASP A 622 22.15 13.48 -10.38
C ASP A 622 21.30 12.20 -10.43
N SER A 623 19.97 12.32 -10.28
CA SER A 623 19.04 11.20 -10.46
C SER A 623 19.19 10.58 -11.84
N GLU A 624 19.08 11.36 -12.92
CA GLU A 624 19.17 10.86 -14.28
C GLU A 624 20.54 10.22 -14.56
N LEU A 625 21.61 10.89 -14.13
CA LEU A 625 22.98 10.39 -14.27
C LEU A 625 23.18 9.02 -13.58
N HIS A 626 22.60 8.83 -12.40
CA HIS A 626 22.70 7.57 -11.68
C HIS A 626 21.80 6.48 -12.28
N PHE A 627 20.60 6.81 -12.78
CA PHE A 627 19.79 5.85 -13.55
C PHE A 627 20.51 5.40 -14.83
N GLU A 628 21.17 6.32 -15.55
CA GLU A 628 21.97 5.98 -16.74
C GLU A 628 23.11 5.01 -16.41
N LYS A 629 23.86 5.27 -15.32
CA LYS A 629 24.91 4.36 -14.84
C LYS A 629 24.36 2.99 -14.45
N ALA A 630 23.21 2.96 -13.76
CA ALA A 630 22.54 1.73 -13.39
C ALA A 630 22.17 0.92 -14.65
N PHE A 631 21.57 1.55 -15.65
CA PHE A 631 21.17 0.90 -16.90
C PHE A 631 22.33 0.24 -17.63
N TYR A 632 23.42 0.98 -17.88
CA TYR A 632 24.62 0.40 -18.52
C TYR A 632 25.31 -0.64 -17.63
N GLY A 633 25.23 -0.47 -16.32
CA GLY A 633 25.70 -1.45 -15.34
C GLY A 633 24.93 -2.76 -15.43
N PHE A 634 23.60 -2.70 -15.47
CA PHE A 634 22.72 -3.85 -15.62
C PHE A 634 22.90 -4.56 -16.95
N LYS A 635 23.06 -3.84 -18.06
CA LYS A 635 23.38 -4.47 -19.36
C LYS A 635 24.66 -5.31 -19.30
N ARG A 636 25.71 -4.78 -18.69
CA ARG A 636 26.98 -5.52 -18.53
C ARG A 636 26.84 -6.73 -17.61
N LEU A 637 25.96 -6.68 -16.60
CA LEU A 637 25.66 -7.83 -15.75
C LEU A 637 24.85 -8.89 -16.50
N GLU A 638 23.95 -8.48 -17.39
CA GLU A 638 23.10 -9.40 -18.15
C GLU A 638 23.92 -10.23 -19.15
N GLU A 639 24.97 -9.65 -19.72
CA GLU A 639 25.96 -10.36 -20.57
C GLU A 639 26.68 -11.52 -19.85
N GLN A 640 26.57 -11.62 -18.53
CA GLN A 640 27.29 -12.61 -17.71
C GLN A 640 26.35 -13.55 -16.95
N SER A 641 25.24 -13.03 -16.42
CA SER A 641 24.39 -13.75 -15.45
C SER A 641 23.08 -14.27 -16.04
N HIS A 642 22.55 -13.63 -17.10
CA HIS A 642 21.27 -13.97 -17.71
C HIS A 642 20.09 -14.13 -16.71
N ASP A 643 20.13 -13.44 -15.56
CA ASP A 643 19.13 -13.51 -14.49
C ASP A 643 17.77 -12.90 -14.89
N ASP A 644 16.69 -13.53 -14.44
CA ASP A 644 15.33 -13.16 -14.84
C ASP A 644 14.87 -11.82 -14.23
N LYS A 645 15.22 -11.54 -12.97
CA LYS A 645 14.93 -10.27 -12.29
C LYS A 645 15.69 -9.12 -12.95
N LEU A 646 16.96 -9.35 -13.32
CA LEU A 646 17.79 -8.39 -14.04
C LEU A 646 17.25 -8.10 -15.46
N GLN A 647 16.87 -9.14 -16.20
CA GLN A 647 16.26 -8.99 -17.52
C GLN A 647 14.93 -8.24 -17.42
N TYR A 648 14.11 -8.55 -16.42
CA TYR A 648 12.87 -7.82 -16.14
C TYR A 648 13.16 -6.34 -15.87
N ARG A 649 14.14 -6.03 -15.00
CA ARG A 649 14.57 -4.65 -14.70
C ARG A 649 14.98 -3.88 -15.95
N LEU A 650 15.81 -4.48 -16.80
CA LEU A 650 16.24 -3.88 -18.07
C LEU A 650 15.04 -3.62 -18.99
N GLY A 651 14.10 -4.55 -19.06
CA GLY A 651 12.84 -4.37 -19.78
C GLY A 651 12.04 -3.17 -19.26
N GLN A 652 11.95 -2.99 -17.94
CA GLN A 652 11.23 -1.87 -17.32
C GLN A 652 11.91 -0.52 -17.59
N MET A 653 13.24 -0.46 -17.48
CA MET A 653 13.99 0.77 -17.74
C MET A 653 13.83 1.20 -19.21
N LEU A 654 13.87 0.25 -20.15
CA LEU A 654 13.60 0.51 -21.57
C LEU A 654 12.15 0.89 -21.85
N TYR A 655 11.19 0.27 -21.15
CA TYR A 655 9.77 0.56 -21.34
C TYR A 655 9.38 1.95 -20.83
N SER A 656 10.00 2.41 -19.74
CA SER A 656 9.71 3.71 -19.11
C SER A 656 10.63 4.85 -19.59
N GLY A 657 11.75 4.53 -20.23
CA GLY A 657 12.81 5.50 -20.52
C GLY A 657 13.58 5.94 -19.27
N THR A 658 13.63 5.12 -18.22
CA THR A 658 14.38 5.46 -16.99
C THR A 658 15.87 5.18 -17.20
N GLY A 659 16.72 6.22 -17.22
CA GLY A 659 18.16 6.08 -17.44
C GLY A 659 18.54 5.66 -18.87
N THR A 660 17.60 5.70 -19.80
CA THR A 660 17.79 5.38 -21.21
C THR A 660 16.66 5.97 -22.06
N GLU A 661 16.79 6.01 -23.38
CA GLU A 661 15.66 6.38 -24.24
C GLU A 661 14.60 5.28 -24.22
N GLU A 662 13.33 5.66 -24.18
CA GLU A 662 12.21 4.72 -24.26
C GLU A 662 12.31 3.87 -25.54
N ASN A 663 12.26 2.55 -25.39
CA ASN A 663 12.31 1.60 -26.48
C ASN A 663 11.49 0.34 -26.16
N VAL A 664 10.20 0.41 -26.46
CA VAL A 664 9.23 -0.66 -26.20
C VAL A 664 9.60 -1.96 -26.93
N GLU A 665 10.14 -1.88 -28.16
CA GLU A 665 10.52 -3.08 -28.93
C GLU A 665 11.61 -3.88 -28.23
N VAL A 666 12.66 -3.20 -27.73
CA VAL A 666 13.75 -3.86 -26.98
C VAL A 666 13.29 -4.26 -25.58
N ALA A 667 12.38 -3.50 -24.96
CA ALA A 667 11.77 -3.87 -23.68
C ALA A 667 11.03 -5.22 -23.76
N ILE A 668 10.24 -5.43 -24.82
CA ILE A 668 9.54 -6.71 -25.08
C ILE A 668 10.55 -7.86 -25.15
N VAL A 669 11.68 -7.69 -25.84
CA VAL A 669 12.71 -8.74 -25.94
C VAL A 669 13.25 -9.12 -24.55
N TYR A 670 13.53 -8.13 -23.69
CA TYR A 670 13.97 -8.39 -22.32
C TYR A 670 12.89 -9.04 -21.45
N PHE A 671 11.64 -8.61 -21.58
CA PHE A 671 10.51 -9.26 -20.90
C PHE A 671 10.32 -10.71 -21.37
N GLU A 672 10.49 -11.00 -22.66
CA GLU A 672 10.41 -12.36 -23.19
C GLU A 672 11.54 -13.25 -22.69
N LYS A 673 12.76 -12.71 -22.51
CA LYS A 673 13.87 -13.42 -21.87
C LYS A 673 13.53 -13.77 -20.41
N ALA A 674 13.11 -12.78 -19.61
CA ALA A 674 12.73 -13.00 -18.22
C ALA A 674 11.54 -13.97 -18.09
N ALA A 675 10.52 -13.82 -18.94
CA ALA A 675 9.34 -14.68 -18.93
C ALA A 675 9.65 -16.15 -19.28
N ARG A 676 10.68 -16.40 -20.11
CA ARG A 676 11.17 -17.76 -20.41
C ARG A 676 11.77 -18.44 -19.18
N LEU A 677 12.44 -17.69 -18.33
CA LEU A 677 12.97 -18.15 -17.04
C LEU A 677 11.90 -18.23 -15.95
N GLY A 678 10.62 -17.98 -16.29
CA GLY A 678 9.51 -18.10 -15.36
C GLY A 678 9.14 -16.82 -14.63
N ASN A 679 9.75 -15.67 -14.98
CA ASN A 679 9.43 -14.40 -14.32
C ASN A 679 7.97 -14.01 -14.55
N VAL A 680 7.19 -14.08 -13.46
CA VAL A 680 5.74 -13.89 -13.47
C VAL A 680 5.34 -12.43 -13.75
N HIS A 681 6.20 -11.49 -13.37
CA HIS A 681 5.98 -10.06 -13.63
C HIS A 681 6.25 -9.73 -15.10
N ALA A 682 7.27 -10.33 -15.71
CA ALA A 682 7.55 -10.20 -17.13
C ALA A 682 6.41 -10.78 -17.99
N GLN A 683 5.86 -11.94 -17.59
CA GLN A 683 4.70 -12.56 -18.24
C GLN A 683 3.47 -11.63 -18.20
N TYR A 684 3.16 -11.06 -17.02
CA TYR A 684 2.08 -10.08 -16.89
C TYR A 684 2.31 -8.85 -17.75
N MET A 685 3.55 -8.36 -17.77
CA MET A 685 3.96 -7.20 -18.53
C MET A 685 3.78 -7.37 -20.04
N LEU A 686 4.23 -8.50 -20.58
CA LEU A 686 3.96 -8.84 -21.98
C LEU A 686 2.45 -8.88 -22.25
N GLY A 687 1.67 -9.46 -21.34
CA GLY A 687 0.22 -9.46 -21.38
C GLY A 687 -0.38 -8.06 -21.56
N LYS A 688 0.01 -7.11 -20.71
CA LYS A 688 -0.44 -5.71 -20.80
C LYS A 688 0.00 -5.02 -22.08
N ILE A 689 1.26 -5.16 -22.47
CA ILE A 689 1.79 -4.51 -23.69
C ILE A 689 1.01 -4.97 -24.92
N TYR A 690 0.71 -6.26 -25.05
CA TYR A 690 -0.07 -6.77 -26.17
C TYR A 690 -1.55 -6.37 -26.14
N LEU A 691 -2.10 -5.97 -24.98
CA LEU A 691 -3.46 -5.38 -24.89
C LEU A 691 -3.49 -3.91 -25.33
N ASP A 692 -2.45 -3.14 -25.02
CA ASP A 692 -2.43 -1.69 -25.23
C ASP A 692 -2.06 -1.28 -26.66
N VAL A 693 -1.27 -2.09 -27.38
CA VAL A 693 -0.97 -1.85 -28.80
C VAL A 693 -2.25 -2.05 -29.61
N ASP A 694 -2.83 -0.99 -30.21
CA ASP A 694 -4.08 -1.01 -31.00
C ASP A 694 -4.17 -2.25 -31.92
N SER A 695 -4.90 -3.29 -31.46
CA SER A 695 -4.60 -4.68 -31.82
C SER A 695 -5.78 -5.37 -32.47
N GLY A 696 -5.57 -5.80 -33.73
CA GLY A 696 -6.37 -6.87 -34.30
C GLY A 696 -6.28 -8.18 -33.49
N ASP A 697 -7.05 -9.18 -33.90
CA ASP A 697 -7.30 -10.42 -33.14
C ASP A 697 -6.03 -11.16 -32.66
N GLU A 698 -4.91 -11.11 -33.40
CA GLU A 698 -3.67 -11.83 -33.06
C GLU A 698 -2.97 -11.35 -31.78
N ASN A 699 -3.01 -10.05 -31.48
CA ASN A 699 -2.37 -9.48 -30.29
C ASN A 699 -3.22 -9.73 -29.03
N ALA A 700 -4.55 -9.74 -29.17
CA ALA A 700 -5.46 -10.12 -28.09
C ALA A 700 -5.26 -11.59 -27.66
N GLU A 701 -5.03 -12.50 -28.61
CA GLU A 701 -4.69 -13.89 -28.31
C GLU A 701 -3.36 -14.02 -27.55
N ARG A 702 -2.32 -13.29 -27.96
CA ARG A 702 -1.01 -13.27 -27.27
C ARG A 702 -1.12 -12.69 -25.87
N ALA A 703 -1.89 -11.61 -25.70
CA ALA A 703 -2.17 -11.03 -24.38
C ALA A 703 -2.82 -12.05 -23.44
N VAL A 704 -3.88 -12.74 -23.90
CA VAL A 704 -4.55 -13.77 -23.11
C VAL A 704 -3.60 -14.90 -22.74
N GLN A 705 -2.74 -15.34 -23.67
CA GLN A 705 -1.76 -16.39 -23.39
C GLN A 705 -0.78 -15.99 -22.27
N TRP A 706 -0.22 -14.78 -22.36
CA TRP A 706 0.74 -14.29 -21.36
C TRP A 706 0.10 -14.01 -20.00
N LEU A 707 -1.09 -13.42 -19.96
CA LEU A 707 -1.84 -13.21 -18.72
C LEU A 707 -2.28 -14.53 -18.09
N THR A 708 -2.65 -15.52 -18.89
CA THR A 708 -2.99 -16.87 -18.37
C THR A 708 -1.77 -17.51 -17.73
N LYS A 709 -0.60 -17.46 -18.39
CA LYS A 709 0.65 -17.97 -17.82
C LYS A 709 1.03 -17.26 -16.51
N ALA A 710 0.91 -15.93 -16.48
CA ALA A 710 1.16 -15.15 -15.28
C ALA A 710 0.24 -15.59 -14.13
N ALA A 711 -1.06 -15.74 -14.39
CA ALA A 711 -2.05 -16.19 -13.41
C ALA A 711 -1.79 -17.63 -12.93
N GLU A 712 -1.44 -18.54 -13.84
CA GLU A 712 -1.08 -19.93 -13.51
C GLU A 712 0.17 -20.01 -12.63
N ASN A 713 1.15 -19.13 -12.88
CA ASN A 713 2.39 -19.03 -12.10
C ASN A 713 2.24 -18.15 -10.84
N GLY A 714 1.02 -17.71 -10.50
CA GLY A 714 0.72 -17.08 -9.22
C GLY A 714 0.74 -15.56 -9.19
N ASN A 715 0.70 -14.88 -10.34
CA ASN A 715 0.41 -13.44 -10.37
C ASN A 715 -1.01 -13.18 -9.88
N SER A 716 -1.17 -12.27 -8.92
CA SER A 716 -2.48 -11.87 -8.37
C SER A 716 -3.09 -10.64 -9.04
N LEU A 717 -2.32 -9.95 -9.88
CA LEU A 717 -2.68 -8.78 -10.68
C LEU A 717 -3.14 -9.23 -12.07
#